data_AF-A0A4Q1F5S5-F1
#
_entry.id   AF-A0A4Q1F5S5-F1
#
_cell.length_a   1.000
_cell.length_b   1.000
_cell.length_c   1.000
_cell.angle_alpha   90.00
_cell.angle_beta   90.00
_cell.angle_gamma   90.00
#
_symmetry.space_group_name_H-M   'P 1'
#
loop_
_entity.id
_entity.type
_entity.pdbx_description
1 polymer ?
#
loop_
_entity_poly.entity_id
_entity_poly.type
_entity_poly.pdbx_seq_one_letter_code
_entity_poly.pdbx_strand_id
1 'polypeptide(L)'
;MKKLSLLLIFPAMLIAQEKGTAPRQQGKYDTNKFSQMYDLLATPNMFRTASGAPGPAYYQQQADYKIDIELDDKNSKLSGYETITYSNNSPDSLEYLWVQLDQNQAKANTQTSLAEGEKINQVLPLEGFSTKYLKKNLERGFNIEQVKDAKGNAMSYTINETMMRINLVSPLKPGEKIVFSVKWWYNINNYRKEGGRSGYELFKKDGNKLYVIAQFYPRMAVYNDVEGWQNMQFWGSGEFALPFGNFDVNITVPADHIIDATGELTNRSEVFTAEQVKRYEQAQKSFDKPVVIVTQAEAEAAEKGFSEKKKTWKFSAKNVRDFGIASSRKFIYDAMAVKLNNKIVMAESVYPKESNPLWGETSTMTVAHTLRSYSSHTFDYPYPKAVSVSAEDQGMEYPMICWNYGRPDENGVTSKEVKNGMIGVVIHEVGHNFFPMIVNSDERQWTWMDEGLNSFLEYLAEQELDPNFPSRRGPAKNIVPYMSGDQKFLEPIMSNSETIHQFGNNAYGKPATGLNILREVVMGRELFDYAFKTYANRWKFKHPTPEDFFRTMEDASAVDLDWFFRGWFYSTDFVDIGIKDVKQYYVSDTPTADIKDVKVRKGRFGFEKGPFVYLVSGDNAEVSSSKKKALDVEDIKLLADYVDQTFTAEEKASIKSPKYFYEVEFNKPGGMIMPILVEITYEDGTKDNYKYPAQIWRKNNDTAKKVYAVSKAIKSIQIDPKLLTADIDVTNNSWPKVEQKSKFD
;
A
#
# COMPACT_ATOMS: atom_id res chain seq x y z
N MET A 1 24.42 -90.59 58.53
CA MET A 1 23.49 -90.11 57.48
C MET A 1 23.50 -88.59 57.52
N LYS A 2 24.02 -87.94 56.45
CA LYS A 2 24.03 -86.48 56.28
C LYS A 2 22.61 -86.01 55.95
N LYS A 3 22.07 -85.06 56.71
CA LYS A 3 20.88 -84.28 56.30
C LYS A 3 21.28 -82.81 56.15
N LEU A 4 21.37 -82.40 54.89
CA LEU A 4 21.36 -81.01 54.43
C LEU A 4 20.08 -80.32 54.93
N SER A 5 20.21 -79.08 55.41
CA SER A 5 19.11 -78.12 55.41
C SER A 5 19.61 -76.88 54.69
N LEU A 6 19.03 -76.66 53.51
CA LEU A 6 19.25 -75.52 52.61
C LEU A 6 18.82 -74.23 53.33
N LEU A 7 19.75 -73.28 53.49
CA LEU A 7 19.40 -71.88 53.72
C LEU A 7 19.11 -71.24 52.36
N LEU A 8 17.84 -70.93 52.09
CA LEU A 8 17.42 -70.12 50.94
C LEU A 8 17.71 -68.64 51.24
N ILE A 9 18.77 -68.10 50.65
CA ILE A 9 19.03 -66.66 50.61
C ILE A 9 18.24 -66.09 49.42
N PHE A 10 17.19 -65.33 49.69
CA PHE A 10 16.54 -64.49 48.69
C PHE A 10 17.42 -63.27 48.41
N PRO A 11 17.89 -63.03 47.17
CA PRO A 11 18.53 -61.77 46.84
C PRO A 11 17.45 -60.69 46.72
N ALA A 12 17.54 -59.66 47.56
CA ALA A 12 16.79 -58.43 47.38
C ALA A 12 17.31 -57.74 46.11
N MET A 13 16.54 -57.78 45.02
CA MET A 13 16.78 -56.92 43.86
C MET A 13 16.48 -55.48 44.28
N LEU A 14 17.54 -54.73 44.60
CA LEU A 14 17.53 -53.28 44.58
C LEU A 14 17.36 -52.84 43.12
N ILE A 15 16.13 -52.55 42.72
CA ILE A 15 15.87 -51.80 41.50
C ILE A 15 16.31 -50.36 41.80
N ALA A 16 17.54 -50.02 41.42
CA ALA A 16 17.95 -48.64 41.32
C ALA A 16 17.10 -47.99 40.22
N GLN A 17 16.15 -47.14 40.61
CA GLN A 17 15.57 -46.17 39.68
C GLN A 17 16.70 -45.25 39.23
N GLU A 18 17.28 -45.51 38.07
CA GLU A 18 18.00 -44.47 37.33
C GLU A 18 17.00 -43.33 37.11
N LYS A 19 17.14 -42.25 37.88
CA LYS A 19 16.55 -40.97 37.53
C LYS A 19 17.19 -40.56 36.21
N GLY A 20 16.54 -40.91 35.10
CA GLY A 20 16.94 -40.43 33.78
C GLY A 20 17.11 -38.92 33.84
N THR A 21 18.34 -38.46 33.75
CA THR A 21 18.63 -37.02 33.63
C THR A 21 18.04 -36.60 32.30
N ALA A 22 16.97 -35.79 32.34
CA ALA A 22 16.43 -35.19 31.14
C ALA A 22 17.58 -34.55 30.34
N PRO A 23 17.70 -34.83 29.02
CA PRO A 23 18.79 -34.28 28.23
C PRO A 23 18.77 -32.75 28.35
N ARG A 24 19.93 -32.16 28.62
CA ARG A 24 20.07 -30.71 28.67
C ARG A 24 19.72 -30.16 27.29
N GLN A 25 18.77 -29.22 27.24
CA GLN A 25 18.43 -28.55 26.00
C GLN A 25 19.64 -27.73 25.52
N GLN A 26 19.90 -27.78 24.22
CA GLN A 26 20.90 -26.91 23.60
C GLN A 26 20.36 -25.48 23.53
N GLY A 27 21.27 -24.50 23.48
CA GLY A 27 20.89 -23.11 23.22
C GLY A 27 20.23 -22.96 21.85
N LYS A 28 19.39 -21.94 21.69
CA LYS A 28 18.77 -21.58 20.42
C LYS A 28 18.93 -20.08 20.16
N TYR A 29 18.92 -19.69 18.89
CA TYR A 29 18.84 -18.29 18.49
C TYR A 29 17.49 -17.69 18.91
N ASP A 30 17.46 -16.35 19.02
CA ASP A 30 16.23 -15.65 19.31
C ASP A 30 15.26 -15.77 18.12
N THR A 31 14.08 -16.28 18.39
CA THR A 31 12.99 -16.44 17.41
C THR A 31 11.73 -15.70 17.88
N ASN A 32 11.83 -14.81 18.86
CA ASN A 32 10.69 -14.06 19.36
C ASN A 32 10.23 -13.06 18.29
N LYS A 33 8.94 -13.06 17.98
CA LYS A 33 8.36 -12.15 16.97
C LYS A 33 8.39 -10.68 17.40
N PHE A 34 8.71 -10.38 18.67
CA PHE A 34 8.93 -9.02 19.21
C PHE A 34 10.40 -8.57 19.22
N SER A 35 11.31 -9.38 18.69
CA SER A 35 12.72 -8.99 18.63
C SER A 35 12.91 -7.84 17.64
N GLN A 36 13.82 -6.93 17.99
CA GLN A 36 14.06 -5.72 17.22
C GLN A 36 14.56 -6.04 15.81
N MET A 37 14.19 -5.25 14.80
CA MET A 37 14.50 -5.51 13.38
C MET A 37 15.88 -5.02 12.93
N TYR A 38 16.81 -4.75 13.84
CA TYR A 38 18.14 -4.22 13.49
C TYR A 38 18.98 -5.13 12.59
N ASP A 39 18.65 -6.41 12.49
CA ASP A 39 19.27 -7.39 11.58
C ASP A 39 18.67 -7.38 10.16
N LEU A 40 17.46 -6.84 10.01
CA LEU A 40 16.74 -6.75 8.73
C LEU A 40 16.82 -5.35 8.11
N LEU A 41 16.92 -4.30 8.92
CA LEU A 41 16.94 -2.91 8.47
C LEU A 41 18.36 -2.41 8.24
N ALA A 42 18.56 -1.61 7.19
CA ALA A 42 19.81 -0.90 6.97
C ALA A 42 20.19 -0.02 8.19
N THR A 43 21.49 0.00 8.53
CA THR A 43 22.01 0.83 9.64
C THR A 43 21.91 2.31 9.26
N PRO A 44 21.36 3.18 10.14
CA PRO A 44 21.25 4.60 9.85
C PRO A 44 22.63 5.26 9.76
N ASN A 45 22.74 6.29 8.93
CA ASN A 45 23.99 6.95 8.57
C ASN A 45 23.78 8.46 8.34
N MET A 46 24.76 9.16 7.76
CA MET A 46 24.68 10.60 7.52
C MET A 46 23.70 11.02 6.40
N PHE A 47 23.31 10.09 5.54
CA PHE A 47 22.34 10.29 4.46
C PHE A 47 20.91 9.97 4.93
N ARG A 48 20.75 9.00 5.83
CA ARG A 48 19.44 8.54 6.37
C ARG A 48 19.51 8.31 7.88
N THR A 49 18.73 9.09 8.63
CA THR A 49 18.81 9.12 10.11
C THR A 49 18.04 7.98 10.76
N ALA A 50 18.33 7.72 12.03
CA ALA A 50 17.63 6.69 12.81
C ALA A 50 16.13 6.93 12.96
N SER A 51 15.68 8.20 12.88
CA SER A 51 14.26 8.58 12.93
C SER A 51 13.52 8.32 11.61
N GLY A 52 14.21 7.89 10.54
CA GLY A 52 13.62 7.76 9.20
C GLY A 52 13.49 9.08 8.44
N ALA A 53 14.19 10.13 8.89
CA ALA A 53 14.29 11.40 8.16
C ALA A 53 15.54 11.42 7.27
N PRO A 54 15.54 12.20 6.17
CA PRO A 54 16.76 12.52 5.43
C PRO A 54 17.82 13.10 6.38
N GLY A 55 19.04 12.60 6.28
CA GLY A 55 20.18 13.04 7.07
C GLY A 55 20.79 14.35 6.58
N PRO A 56 21.70 14.94 7.36
CA PRO A 56 22.33 16.22 7.02
C PRO A 56 23.17 16.18 5.74
N ALA A 57 23.57 15.00 5.27
CA ALA A 57 24.30 14.82 4.03
C ALA A 57 23.46 14.22 2.90
N TYR A 58 22.14 14.09 3.08
CA TYR A 58 21.25 13.56 2.05
C TYR A 58 21.42 14.32 0.73
N TYR A 59 21.56 13.59 -0.37
CA TYR A 59 21.62 14.13 -1.72
C TYR A 59 20.63 13.40 -2.62
N GLN A 60 20.27 14.06 -3.72
CA GLN A 60 19.62 13.42 -4.86
C GLN A 60 20.05 14.15 -6.13
N GLN A 61 20.08 13.43 -7.24
CA GLN A 61 20.46 13.99 -8.52
C GLN A 61 19.34 14.87 -9.09
N GLN A 62 19.70 15.74 -10.02
CA GLN A 62 18.73 16.54 -10.79
C GLN A 62 18.97 16.38 -12.28
N ALA A 63 17.89 16.16 -13.04
CA ALA A 63 17.92 16.05 -14.50
C ALA A 63 16.91 17.04 -15.11
N ASP A 64 17.38 18.16 -15.65
CA ASP A 64 16.52 19.13 -16.33
C ASP A 64 16.41 18.82 -17.82
N TYR A 65 15.22 19.03 -18.38
CA TYR A 65 14.87 18.70 -19.76
C TYR A 65 14.33 19.89 -20.53
N LYS A 66 14.81 20.04 -21.76
CA LYS A 66 14.15 20.81 -22.81
C LYS A 66 13.81 19.87 -23.95
N ILE A 67 12.53 19.70 -24.26
CA ILE A 67 12.08 18.67 -25.21
C ILE A 67 11.22 19.32 -26.29
N ASP A 68 11.60 19.12 -27.55
CA ASP A 68 10.78 19.44 -28.70
C ASP A 68 10.27 18.13 -29.31
N ILE A 69 8.94 17.93 -29.32
CA ILE A 69 8.32 16.75 -29.92
C ILE A 69 7.33 17.13 -31.03
N GLU A 70 7.20 16.22 -31.99
CA GLU A 70 6.20 16.29 -33.05
C GLU A 70 5.42 14.97 -33.13
N LEU A 71 4.08 15.07 -33.05
CA LEU A 71 3.16 13.96 -33.29
C LEU A 71 2.74 13.93 -34.76
N ASP A 72 3.11 12.85 -35.44
CA ASP A 72 2.58 12.49 -36.75
C ASP A 72 1.32 11.62 -36.56
N ASP A 73 0.17 12.29 -36.52
CA ASP A 73 -1.14 11.64 -36.33
C ASP A 73 -1.45 10.63 -37.44
N LYS A 74 -1.06 10.92 -38.69
CA LYS A 74 -1.33 10.06 -39.84
C LYS A 74 -0.61 8.72 -39.69
N ASN A 75 0.67 8.75 -39.34
CA ASN A 75 1.51 7.56 -39.26
C ASN A 75 1.60 6.97 -37.84
N SER A 76 0.94 7.57 -36.85
CA SER A 76 1.07 7.19 -35.43
C SER A 76 2.54 7.11 -35.00
N LYS A 77 3.29 8.19 -35.24
CA LYS A 77 4.72 8.27 -34.92
C LYS A 77 5.00 9.50 -34.05
N LEU A 78 5.87 9.33 -33.07
CA LEU A 78 6.41 10.44 -32.28
C LEU A 78 7.90 10.60 -32.57
N SER A 79 8.32 11.83 -32.82
CA SER A 79 9.73 12.19 -32.97
C SER A 79 10.08 13.27 -31.99
N GLY A 80 11.29 13.22 -31.43
CA GLY A 80 11.73 14.15 -30.41
C GLY A 80 13.20 14.51 -30.51
N TYR A 81 13.49 15.71 -30.02
CA TYR A 81 14.83 16.18 -29.73
C TYR A 81 14.82 16.74 -28.31
N GLU A 82 15.64 16.17 -27.44
CA GLU A 82 15.77 16.63 -26.06
C GLU A 82 17.18 17.12 -25.76
N THR A 83 17.27 18.13 -24.92
CA THR A 83 18.51 18.58 -24.27
C THR A 83 18.37 18.34 -22.79
N ILE A 84 19.31 17.57 -22.23
CA ILE A 84 19.34 17.16 -20.83
C ILE A 84 20.48 17.90 -20.14
N THR A 85 20.18 18.54 -19.01
CA THR A 85 21.18 19.05 -18.08
C THR A 85 21.17 18.18 -16.83
N TYR A 86 22.21 17.38 -16.65
CA TYR A 86 22.35 16.51 -15.48
C TYR A 86 23.30 17.15 -14.47
N SER A 87 22.87 17.25 -13.21
CA SER A 87 23.67 17.79 -12.10
C SER A 87 24.09 16.66 -11.17
N ASN A 88 25.40 16.52 -10.95
CA ASN A 88 25.93 15.56 -10.00
C ASN A 88 25.97 16.16 -8.59
N ASN A 89 25.00 15.80 -7.76
CA ASN A 89 24.91 16.21 -6.36
C ASN A 89 25.47 15.15 -5.39
N SER A 90 25.94 14.00 -5.88
CA SER A 90 26.54 12.97 -5.03
C SER A 90 27.96 13.35 -4.61
N PRO A 91 28.51 12.74 -3.54
CA PRO A 91 29.92 12.89 -3.18
C PRO A 91 30.87 12.15 -4.14
N ASP A 92 30.34 11.42 -5.12
CA ASP A 92 31.11 10.55 -6.01
C ASP A 92 31.44 11.24 -7.33
N SER A 93 32.51 10.77 -7.98
CA SER A 93 32.81 11.13 -9.37
C SER A 93 32.19 10.09 -10.31
N LEU A 94 31.32 10.53 -11.22
CA LEU A 94 30.60 9.63 -12.12
C LEU A 94 31.34 9.49 -13.45
N GLU A 95 31.77 8.27 -13.81
CA GLU A 95 32.51 8.02 -15.06
C GLU A 95 31.60 7.85 -16.29
N TYR A 96 30.32 7.56 -16.05
CA TYR A 96 29.31 7.33 -17.07
C TYR A 96 27.94 7.72 -16.54
N LEU A 97 26.98 7.88 -17.45
CA LEU A 97 25.58 8.14 -17.16
C LEU A 97 24.72 7.01 -17.69
N TRP A 98 23.66 6.66 -16.95
CA TRP A 98 22.62 5.74 -17.42
C TRP A 98 21.34 6.48 -17.78
N VAL A 99 20.76 6.10 -18.92
CA VAL A 99 19.50 6.62 -19.46
C VAL A 99 18.57 5.44 -19.74
N GLN A 100 17.35 5.49 -19.25
CA GLN A 100 16.27 4.53 -19.47
C GLN A 100 15.66 4.74 -20.86
N LEU A 101 15.43 3.63 -21.56
CA LEU A 101 14.87 3.52 -22.91
C LEU A 101 13.69 2.53 -22.90
N ASP A 102 12.72 2.72 -22.01
CA ASP A 102 11.71 1.71 -21.66
C ASP A 102 10.86 1.22 -22.82
N GLN A 103 10.63 2.07 -23.84
CA GLN A 103 9.97 1.66 -25.08
C GLN A 103 10.66 0.47 -25.77
N ASN A 104 11.96 0.27 -25.54
CA ASN A 104 12.73 -0.84 -26.11
C ASN A 104 12.24 -2.20 -25.62
N GLN A 105 11.46 -2.30 -24.54
CA GLN A 105 10.88 -3.59 -24.14
C GLN A 105 10.00 -4.19 -25.25
N ALA A 106 9.41 -3.35 -26.11
CA ALA A 106 8.55 -3.76 -27.20
C ALA A 106 9.30 -3.99 -28.52
N LYS A 107 10.63 -3.80 -28.55
CA LYS A 107 11.43 -3.94 -29.77
C LYS A 107 11.42 -5.38 -30.28
N ALA A 108 11.45 -5.58 -31.60
CA ALA A 108 11.26 -6.90 -32.22
C ALA A 108 12.26 -8.01 -31.80
N ASN A 109 13.45 -7.64 -31.28
CA ASN A 109 14.49 -8.57 -30.80
C ASN A 109 14.79 -8.39 -29.30
N THR A 110 13.81 -7.90 -28.54
CA THR A 110 13.92 -7.71 -27.09
C THR A 110 14.12 -9.03 -26.35
N GLN A 111 14.90 -9.02 -25.27
CA GLN A 111 14.98 -10.17 -24.35
C GLN A 111 13.68 -10.33 -23.54
N THR A 112 12.85 -9.29 -23.42
CA THR A 112 11.62 -9.32 -22.60
C THR A 112 10.68 -10.43 -23.02
N SER A 113 10.45 -10.60 -24.32
CA SER A 113 9.60 -11.67 -24.84
C SER A 113 10.17 -13.08 -24.64
N LEU A 114 11.47 -13.21 -24.35
CA LEU A 114 12.15 -14.48 -24.12
C LEU A 114 12.26 -14.83 -22.62
N ALA A 115 12.10 -13.85 -21.74
CA ALA A 115 12.19 -14.03 -20.29
C ALA A 115 10.94 -14.70 -19.71
N GLU A 116 9.78 -14.53 -20.36
CA GLU A 116 8.50 -15.01 -19.89
C GLU A 116 8.18 -16.44 -20.34
N GLY A 117 7.60 -17.24 -19.43
CA GLY A 117 7.11 -18.57 -19.76
C GLY A 117 5.83 -18.53 -20.59
N GLU A 118 5.77 -19.28 -21.69
CA GLU A 118 4.57 -19.32 -22.54
C GLU A 118 3.66 -20.51 -22.22
N LYS A 119 2.34 -20.29 -22.34
CA LYS A 119 1.32 -21.35 -22.35
C LYS A 119 0.45 -21.23 -23.60
N ILE A 120 0.02 -22.37 -24.13
CA ILE A 120 -0.90 -22.40 -25.27
C ILE A 120 -2.32 -22.10 -24.82
N ASN A 121 -2.91 -21.03 -25.36
CA ASN A 121 -4.34 -20.76 -25.19
C ASN A 121 -5.11 -21.56 -26.24
N GLN A 122 -5.88 -22.56 -25.80
CA GLN A 122 -6.61 -23.46 -26.72
C GLN A 122 -7.76 -22.75 -27.46
N VAL A 123 -8.25 -21.64 -26.91
CA VAL A 123 -9.33 -20.85 -27.50
C VAL A 123 -8.90 -19.39 -27.54
N LEU A 124 -8.92 -18.80 -28.74
CA LEU A 124 -8.62 -17.39 -28.98
C LEU A 124 -9.66 -16.80 -29.93
N PRO A 125 -10.10 -15.56 -29.72
CA PRO A 125 -10.84 -14.81 -30.74
C PRO A 125 -10.03 -14.68 -32.03
N LEU A 126 -10.70 -14.57 -33.19
CA LEU A 126 -10.04 -14.46 -34.50
C LEU A 126 -8.98 -13.35 -34.55
N GLU A 127 -9.29 -12.15 -34.01
CA GLU A 127 -8.34 -11.03 -33.95
C GLU A 127 -7.13 -11.34 -33.05
N GLY A 128 -7.35 -12.06 -31.95
CA GLY A 128 -6.29 -12.49 -31.02
C GLY A 128 -5.36 -13.52 -31.65
N PHE A 129 -5.91 -14.53 -32.34
CA PHE A 129 -5.11 -15.53 -33.07
C PHE A 129 -4.29 -14.87 -34.18
N SER A 130 -4.93 -14.00 -34.98
CA SER A 130 -4.23 -13.27 -36.05
C SER A 130 -3.10 -12.41 -35.50
N THR A 131 -3.34 -11.68 -34.41
CA THR A 131 -2.32 -10.80 -33.82
C THR A 131 -1.16 -11.59 -33.21
N LYS A 132 -1.42 -12.72 -32.55
CA LYS A 132 -0.38 -13.53 -31.91
C LYS A 132 0.44 -14.37 -32.89
N TYR A 133 -0.20 -14.99 -33.90
CA TYR A 133 0.44 -16.01 -34.73
C TYR A 133 0.63 -15.64 -36.20
N LEU A 134 -0.12 -14.66 -36.72
CA LEU A 134 -0.12 -14.34 -38.16
C LEU A 134 0.48 -12.95 -38.48
N LYS A 135 0.43 -12.00 -37.54
CA LYS A 135 0.99 -10.67 -37.75
C LYS A 135 2.50 -10.68 -37.62
N LYS A 136 3.17 -9.94 -38.52
CA LYS A 136 4.59 -9.61 -38.40
C LYS A 136 4.78 -8.65 -37.22
N ASN A 137 5.90 -8.81 -36.50
CA ASN A 137 6.32 -7.87 -35.47
C ASN A 137 6.37 -6.44 -36.03
N LEU A 138 5.73 -5.52 -35.32
CA LEU A 138 5.72 -4.11 -35.65
C LEU A 138 7.03 -3.46 -35.20
N GLU A 139 7.48 -2.44 -35.91
CA GLU A 139 8.64 -1.66 -35.49
C GLU A 139 8.26 -0.82 -34.27
N ARG A 140 8.96 -1.06 -33.16
CA ARG A 140 8.72 -0.50 -31.83
C ARG A 140 10.06 -0.22 -31.13
N GLY A 141 10.00 0.50 -30.02
CA GLY A 141 11.19 0.95 -29.29
C GLY A 141 11.82 2.21 -29.86
N PHE A 142 12.73 2.78 -29.08
CA PHE A 142 13.46 3.98 -29.45
C PHE A 142 14.42 3.72 -30.61
N ASN A 143 14.32 4.54 -31.64
CA ASN A 143 15.36 4.72 -32.64
C ASN A 143 16.19 5.94 -32.27
N ILE A 144 17.34 5.72 -31.61
CA ILE A 144 18.28 6.79 -31.26
C ILE A 144 19.09 7.17 -32.50
N GLU A 145 18.89 8.38 -32.99
CA GLU A 145 19.58 8.90 -34.18
C GLU A 145 20.91 9.57 -33.80
N GLN A 146 20.94 10.31 -32.69
CA GLN A 146 22.11 11.11 -32.29
C GLN A 146 22.17 11.25 -30.77
N VAL A 147 23.39 11.22 -30.22
CA VAL A 147 23.73 11.67 -28.86
C VAL A 147 24.90 12.64 -28.97
N LYS A 148 24.72 13.89 -28.53
CA LYS A 148 25.72 14.96 -28.72
C LYS A 148 25.97 15.76 -27.45
N ASP A 149 27.21 16.20 -27.24
CA ASP A 149 27.56 17.13 -26.17
C ASP A 149 27.04 18.55 -26.46
N ALA A 150 27.20 19.46 -25.50
CA ALA A 150 26.80 20.87 -25.63
C ALA A 150 27.48 21.63 -26.79
N LYS A 151 28.61 21.12 -27.31
CA LYS A 151 29.35 21.71 -28.45
C LYS A 151 28.93 21.09 -29.79
N GLY A 152 28.04 20.08 -29.78
CA GLY A 152 27.56 19.37 -30.95
C GLY A 152 28.41 18.17 -31.37
N ASN A 153 29.44 17.80 -30.60
CA ASN A 153 30.25 16.62 -30.87
C ASN A 153 29.49 15.34 -30.51
N ALA A 154 29.68 14.28 -31.29
CA ALA A 154 29.10 12.98 -30.97
C ALA A 154 29.68 12.42 -29.66
N MET A 155 28.81 11.92 -28.78
CA MET A 155 29.21 11.23 -27.56
C MET A 155 29.23 9.72 -27.77
N SER A 156 30.15 9.02 -27.12
CA SER A 156 30.18 7.56 -27.11
C SER A 156 29.09 7.01 -26.20
N TYR A 157 28.30 6.06 -26.69
CA TYR A 157 27.27 5.39 -25.91
C TYR A 157 27.13 3.91 -26.28
N THR A 158 26.46 3.15 -25.43
CA THR A 158 26.11 1.75 -25.67
C THR A 158 24.67 1.52 -25.20
N ILE A 159 23.83 1.02 -26.09
CA ILE A 159 22.47 0.59 -25.74
C ILE A 159 22.55 -0.88 -25.32
N ASN A 160 22.10 -1.16 -24.11
CA ASN A 160 21.92 -2.49 -23.53
C ASN A 160 20.43 -2.68 -23.22
N GLU A 161 19.69 -3.25 -24.17
CA GLU A 161 18.25 -3.47 -24.11
C GLU A 161 17.47 -2.18 -23.79
N THR A 162 16.87 -2.09 -22.60
CA THR A 162 16.06 -0.95 -22.13
C THR A 162 16.89 0.15 -21.46
N MET A 163 18.23 0.04 -21.48
CA MET A 163 19.13 1.01 -20.88
C MET A 163 20.17 1.50 -21.89
N MET A 164 20.62 2.74 -21.74
CA MET A 164 21.71 3.33 -22.52
C MET A 164 22.77 3.92 -21.59
N ARG A 165 24.01 3.45 -21.73
CA ARG A 165 25.17 4.01 -21.04
C ARG A 165 25.84 5.05 -21.92
N ILE A 166 25.96 6.28 -21.42
CA ILE A 166 26.77 7.34 -22.05
C ILE A 166 28.14 7.34 -21.39
N ASN A 167 29.20 7.14 -22.18
CA ASN A 167 30.58 7.12 -21.70
C ASN A 167 31.12 8.57 -21.65
N LEU A 168 31.56 9.03 -20.48
CA LEU A 168 32.10 10.37 -20.34
C LEU A 168 33.60 10.40 -20.67
N VAL A 169 34.04 11.46 -21.37
CA VAL A 169 35.47 11.66 -21.68
C VAL A 169 36.28 11.98 -20.42
N SER A 170 35.63 12.56 -19.41
CA SER A 170 36.19 12.80 -18.09
C SER A 170 35.10 12.60 -17.05
N PRO A 171 35.41 12.04 -15.86
CA PRO A 171 34.41 11.83 -14.82
C PRO A 171 33.74 13.15 -14.43
N LEU A 172 32.42 13.12 -14.24
CA LEU A 172 31.62 14.22 -13.74
C LEU A 172 31.78 14.31 -12.22
N LYS A 173 32.49 15.34 -11.74
CA LYS A 173 32.84 15.48 -10.31
C LYS A 173 31.64 15.93 -9.47
N PRO A 174 31.71 15.80 -8.13
CA PRO A 174 30.72 16.37 -7.22
C PRO A 174 30.49 17.86 -7.48
N GLY A 175 29.22 18.26 -7.63
CA GLY A 175 28.78 19.62 -7.91
C GLY A 175 28.87 20.04 -9.38
N GLU A 176 29.46 19.23 -10.27
CA GLU A 176 29.53 19.54 -11.70
C GLU A 176 28.22 19.20 -12.43
N LYS A 177 28.04 19.84 -13.59
CA LYS A 177 26.93 19.59 -14.49
C LYS A 177 27.42 19.21 -15.87
N ILE A 178 26.64 18.40 -16.57
CA ILE A 178 26.85 18.09 -17.98
C ILE A 178 25.57 18.35 -18.77
N VAL A 179 25.75 18.87 -19.98
CA VAL A 179 24.67 19.10 -20.94
C VAL A 179 24.93 18.26 -22.19
N PHE A 180 23.93 17.49 -22.58
CA PHE A 180 23.94 16.70 -23.81
C PHE A 180 22.55 16.65 -24.43
N SER A 181 22.46 16.23 -25.68
CA SER A 181 21.20 16.12 -26.42
C SER A 181 21.03 14.74 -27.03
N VAL A 182 19.77 14.31 -27.14
CA VAL A 182 19.38 13.05 -27.77
C VAL A 182 18.30 13.32 -28.82
N LYS A 183 18.51 12.79 -30.03
CA LYS A 183 17.51 12.80 -31.10
C LYS A 183 16.96 11.40 -31.29
N TRP A 184 15.64 11.26 -31.28
CA TRP A 184 14.99 9.95 -31.29
C TRP A 184 13.62 9.98 -31.98
N TRP A 185 13.13 8.80 -32.35
CA TRP A 185 11.73 8.61 -32.75
C TRP A 185 11.27 7.17 -32.46
N TYR A 186 9.96 6.96 -32.34
CA TYR A 186 9.36 5.63 -32.27
C TYR A 186 7.92 5.63 -32.84
N ASN A 187 7.41 4.44 -33.20
CA ASN A 187 6.03 4.27 -33.61
C ASN A 187 5.15 3.99 -32.39
N ILE A 188 4.06 4.74 -32.26
CA ILE A 188 3.12 4.67 -31.15
C ILE A 188 2.26 3.40 -31.32
N ASN A 189 2.13 2.62 -30.25
CA ASN A 189 1.28 1.43 -30.18
C ASN A 189 -0.20 1.80 -30.04
N ASN A 190 -1.07 0.96 -30.58
CA ASN A 190 -2.49 0.98 -30.23
C ASN A 190 -2.68 0.20 -28.93
N TYR A 191 -2.74 0.89 -27.80
CA TYR A 191 -2.73 0.21 -26.51
C TYR A 191 -3.98 -0.66 -26.28
N ARG A 192 -5.12 -0.35 -26.94
CA ARG A 192 -6.34 -1.18 -26.89
C ARG A 192 -6.18 -2.54 -27.59
N LYS A 193 -5.17 -2.69 -28.44
CA LYS A 193 -4.88 -3.92 -29.19
C LYS A 193 -3.59 -4.59 -28.76
N GLU A 194 -2.57 -3.79 -28.46
CA GLU A 194 -1.21 -4.23 -28.14
C GLU A 194 -0.95 -4.27 -26.63
N GLY A 195 -1.84 -3.69 -25.81
CA GLY A 195 -1.58 -3.41 -24.41
C GLY A 195 -0.60 -2.24 -24.21
N GLY A 196 -0.22 -2.02 -22.95
CA GLY A 196 0.80 -1.04 -22.56
C GLY A 196 0.25 0.19 -21.84
N ARG A 197 1.16 0.82 -21.09
CA ARG A 197 0.94 2.00 -20.23
C ARG A 197 0.98 3.35 -20.96
N SER A 198 0.93 3.34 -22.30
CA SER A 198 1.10 4.50 -23.17
C SER A 198 0.69 4.09 -24.59
N GLY A 199 0.12 4.99 -25.38
CA GLY A 199 -0.22 4.74 -26.77
C GLY A 199 -1.40 5.57 -27.28
N TYR A 200 -2.09 5.05 -28.29
CA TYR A 200 -3.36 5.62 -28.75
C TYR A 200 -4.51 4.60 -28.72
N GLU A 201 -5.72 5.09 -28.54
CA GLU A 201 -6.94 4.37 -28.91
C GLU A 201 -7.51 4.89 -30.24
N LEU A 202 -8.19 4.01 -30.97
CA LEU A 202 -8.77 4.31 -32.29
C LEU A 202 -10.30 4.27 -32.23
N PHE A 203 -10.94 5.39 -32.53
CA PHE A 203 -12.38 5.49 -32.69
C PHE A 203 -12.78 4.98 -34.08
N LYS A 204 -13.19 3.71 -34.15
CA LYS A 204 -13.46 3.04 -35.44
C LYS A 204 -14.54 3.72 -36.29
N LYS A 205 -15.49 4.43 -35.66
CA LYS A 205 -16.64 5.04 -36.35
C LYS A 205 -16.24 6.22 -37.23
N ASP A 206 -15.20 6.96 -36.85
CA ASP A 206 -14.80 8.22 -37.50
C ASP A 206 -13.29 8.27 -37.85
N GLY A 207 -12.51 7.26 -37.43
CA GLY A 207 -11.07 7.18 -37.70
C GLY A 207 -10.22 8.07 -36.79
N ASN A 208 -10.82 8.74 -35.81
CA ASN A 208 -10.10 9.61 -34.88
C ASN A 208 -9.25 8.80 -33.89
N LYS A 209 -8.20 9.45 -33.39
CA LYS A 209 -7.31 8.88 -32.37
C LYS A 209 -7.28 9.77 -31.13
N LEU A 210 -7.18 9.13 -29.98
CA LEU A 210 -6.87 9.77 -28.72
C LEU A 210 -5.55 9.21 -28.24
N TYR A 211 -4.59 10.11 -28.05
CA TYR A 211 -3.24 9.79 -27.63
C TYR A 211 -3.11 10.05 -26.14
N VAL A 212 -2.61 9.06 -25.42
CA VAL A 212 -2.18 9.13 -24.03
C VAL A 212 -0.75 8.64 -23.99
N ILE A 213 0.18 9.58 -23.95
CA ILE A 213 1.59 9.31 -24.23
C ILE A 213 2.45 9.72 -23.04
N ALA A 214 3.22 8.76 -22.57
CA ALA A 214 4.22 8.91 -21.54
C ALA A 214 5.38 7.93 -21.81
N GLN A 215 6.44 8.00 -21.01
CA GLN A 215 7.66 7.20 -21.20
C GLN A 215 8.22 7.37 -22.63
N PHE A 216 7.99 8.56 -23.21
CA PHE A 216 8.13 8.80 -24.63
C PHE A 216 9.49 9.37 -25.00
N TYR A 217 10.32 9.68 -24.02
CA TYR A 217 11.65 10.27 -24.18
C TYR A 217 12.68 9.43 -23.40
N PRO A 218 13.96 9.41 -23.79
CA PRO A 218 15.03 8.83 -22.98
C PRO A 218 15.16 9.53 -21.60
N ARG A 219 14.97 8.76 -20.51
CA ARG A 219 14.87 9.31 -19.15
C ARG A 219 16.15 9.05 -18.37
N MET A 220 16.67 10.01 -17.60
CA MET A 220 17.86 9.82 -16.78
C MET A 220 17.55 8.79 -15.69
N ALA A 221 18.45 7.82 -15.49
CA ALA A 221 18.34 6.89 -14.38
C ALA A 221 18.64 7.59 -13.04
N VAL A 222 18.06 7.08 -11.95
CA VAL A 222 18.39 7.52 -10.59
C VAL A 222 19.80 7.08 -10.24
N TYR A 223 20.58 7.98 -9.62
CA TYR A 223 21.78 7.63 -8.85
C TYR A 223 21.57 8.07 -7.40
N ASN A 224 21.48 7.15 -6.45
CA ASN A 224 21.14 7.45 -5.06
C ASN A 224 22.19 6.92 -4.06
N ASP A 225 21.96 7.21 -2.79
CA ASP A 225 22.82 6.88 -1.63
C ASP A 225 22.66 5.43 -1.13
N VAL A 226 21.80 4.63 -1.77
CA VAL A 226 21.46 3.26 -1.34
C VAL A 226 22.02 2.23 -2.32
N GLU A 227 21.74 2.41 -3.61
CA GLU A 227 22.04 1.43 -4.67
C GLU A 227 23.05 1.97 -5.71
N GLY A 228 23.39 3.25 -5.66
CA GLY A 228 24.06 3.91 -6.78
C GLY A 228 23.12 4.03 -7.97
N TRP A 229 23.50 3.52 -9.14
CA TRP A 229 22.66 3.57 -10.34
C TRP A 229 21.50 2.57 -10.29
N GLN A 230 20.26 3.07 -10.40
CA GLN A 230 19.08 2.26 -10.67
C GLN A 230 19.05 1.94 -12.18
N ASN A 231 19.63 0.80 -12.57
CA ASN A 231 19.80 0.41 -13.97
C ASN A 231 19.32 -1.02 -14.28
N MET A 232 18.35 -1.49 -13.50
CA MET A 232 17.65 -2.75 -13.77
C MET A 232 16.87 -2.65 -15.09
N GLN A 233 16.91 -3.70 -15.90
CA GLN A 233 16.16 -3.76 -17.16
C GLN A 233 14.66 -3.66 -16.92
N PHE A 234 13.93 -3.04 -17.84
CA PHE A 234 12.46 -3.00 -17.83
C PHE A 234 11.88 -4.23 -18.51
N TRP A 235 11.34 -5.14 -17.68
CA TRP A 235 10.69 -6.36 -18.15
C TRP A 235 9.17 -6.21 -18.30
N GLY A 236 8.62 -5.10 -17.81
CA GLY A 236 7.21 -4.74 -17.96
C GLY A 236 6.43 -4.69 -16.65
N SER A 237 6.98 -5.25 -15.56
CA SER A 237 6.41 -5.15 -14.21
C SER A 237 7.16 -4.14 -13.35
N GLY A 238 6.48 -3.57 -12.35
CA GLY A 238 6.98 -2.42 -11.58
C GLY A 238 7.10 -1.16 -12.44
N GLU A 239 6.80 0.02 -11.89
CA GLU A 239 6.92 1.26 -12.67
C GLU A 239 8.35 1.80 -12.67
N PHE A 240 8.57 3.07 -12.34
CA PHE A 240 9.83 3.74 -12.62
C PHE A 240 10.34 4.43 -11.37
N ALA A 241 11.67 4.52 -11.25
CA ALA A 241 12.36 5.44 -10.34
C ALA A 241 13.10 6.48 -11.19
N LEU A 242 12.76 7.76 -11.03
CA LEU A 242 13.28 8.85 -11.87
C LEU A 242 13.75 10.05 -11.05
N PRO A 243 14.89 10.69 -11.40
CA PRO A 243 15.32 11.93 -10.75
C PRO A 243 14.29 13.06 -10.92
N PHE A 244 14.26 13.98 -9.95
CA PHE A 244 13.52 15.22 -10.13
C PHE A 244 14.23 16.18 -11.10
N GLY A 245 13.43 16.98 -11.80
CA GLY A 245 13.90 17.91 -12.81
C GLY A 245 12.92 19.01 -13.15
N ASN A 246 13.41 20.03 -13.86
CA ASN A 246 12.56 21.00 -14.55
C ASN A 246 12.41 20.60 -16.02
N PHE A 247 11.22 20.81 -16.56
CA PHE A 247 10.86 20.45 -17.94
C PHE A 247 10.31 21.67 -18.66
N ASP A 248 10.89 21.98 -19.81
CA ASP A 248 10.28 22.86 -20.81
C ASP A 248 10.00 22.03 -22.07
N VAL A 249 8.72 21.82 -22.39
CA VAL A 249 8.30 20.89 -23.44
C VAL A 249 7.46 21.61 -24.49
N ASN A 250 7.93 21.59 -25.73
CA ASN A 250 7.21 22.06 -26.91
C ASN A 250 6.59 20.87 -27.64
N ILE A 251 5.26 20.85 -27.73
CA ILE A 251 4.48 19.73 -28.29
C ILE A 251 3.79 20.21 -29.56
N THR A 252 4.27 19.75 -30.72
CA THR A 252 3.69 20.10 -32.02
C THR A 252 2.74 18.99 -32.49
N VAL A 253 1.47 19.36 -32.70
CA VAL A 253 0.36 18.46 -33.09
C VAL A 253 -0.45 19.06 -34.25
N PRO A 254 -1.36 18.31 -34.88
CA PRO A 254 -2.38 18.88 -35.78
C PRO A 254 -3.15 20.03 -35.12
N ALA A 255 -3.44 21.10 -35.87
CA ALA A 255 -3.95 22.36 -35.32
C ALA A 255 -5.38 22.29 -34.75
N ASP A 256 -6.10 21.21 -35.06
CA ASP A 256 -7.42 20.82 -34.57
C ASP A 256 -7.37 20.01 -33.27
N HIS A 257 -6.20 19.61 -32.78
CA HIS A 257 -6.06 18.94 -31.49
C HIS A 257 -6.12 19.94 -30.32
N ILE A 258 -6.74 19.48 -29.23
CA ILE A 258 -6.56 20.03 -27.89
C ILE A 258 -5.55 19.14 -27.16
N ILE A 259 -4.72 19.75 -26.30
CA ILE A 259 -3.74 19.06 -25.48
C ILE A 259 -3.94 19.43 -24.01
N ASP A 260 -3.74 18.45 -23.15
CA ASP A 260 -3.30 18.68 -21.78
C ASP A 260 -2.08 17.81 -21.47
N ALA A 261 -1.29 18.21 -20.48
CA ALA A 261 0.00 17.59 -20.16
C ALA A 261 0.45 17.91 -18.74
N THR A 262 1.51 17.24 -18.28
CA THR A 262 2.31 17.68 -17.13
C THR A 262 2.75 19.14 -17.28
N GLY A 263 2.68 19.92 -16.20
CA GLY A 263 3.15 21.31 -16.18
C GLY A 263 2.11 22.37 -16.56
N GLU A 264 2.51 23.64 -16.48
CA GLU A 264 1.67 24.78 -16.83
C GLU A 264 1.77 25.10 -18.31
N LEU A 265 0.63 25.34 -18.96
CA LEU A 265 0.58 25.83 -20.35
C LEU A 265 0.96 27.31 -20.40
N THR A 266 2.11 27.61 -21.00
CA THR A 266 2.71 28.95 -21.01
C THR A 266 2.27 29.83 -22.17
N ASN A 267 1.72 29.26 -23.25
CA ASN A 267 1.28 30.00 -24.44
C ASN A 267 -0.23 29.86 -24.72
N ARG A 268 -1.05 29.80 -23.66
CA ARG A 268 -2.50 29.51 -23.76
C ARG A 268 -3.24 30.39 -24.77
N SER A 269 -2.99 31.70 -24.78
CA SER A 269 -3.63 32.64 -25.71
C SER A 269 -3.25 32.45 -27.19
N GLU A 270 -2.16 31.73 -27.48
CA GLU A 270 -1.76 31.37 -28.86
C GLU A 270 -2.47 30.11 -29.36
N VAL A 271 -2.81 29.19 -28.44
CA VAL A 271 -3.30 27.86 -28.79
C VAL A 271 -4.80 27.69 -28.60
N PHE A 272 -5.41 28.44 -27.68
CA PHE A 272 -6.84 28.52 -27.44
C PHE A 272 -7.51 29.66 -28.22
N THR A 273 -8.81 29.53 -28.47
CA THR A 273 -9.62 30.66 -28.94
C THR A 273 -9.85 31.67 -27.82
N ALA A 274 -10.20 32.92 -28.16
CA ALA A 274 -10.48 33.95 -27.17
C ALA A 274 -11.60 33.56 -26.18
N GLU A 275 -12.64 32.87 -26.67
CA GLU A 275 -13.74 32.40 -25.82
C GLU A 275 -13.32 31.24 -24.90
N GLN A 276 -12.41 30.37 -25.35
CA GLN A 276 -11.83 29.32 -24.51
C GLN A 276 -10.95 29.93 -23.41
N VAL A 277 -10.14 30.96 -23.72
CA VAL A 277 -9.34 31.70 -22.72
C VAL A 277 -10.24 32.33 -21.65
N LYS A 278 -11.32 33.01 -22.06
CA LYS A 278 -12.29 33.61 -21.14
C LYS A 278 -12.93 32.58 -20.19
N ARG A 279 -13.27 31.39 -20.71
CA ARG A 279 -13.82 30.29 -19.91
C ARG A 279 -12.79 29.71 -18.94
N TYR A 280 -11.51 29.64 -19.34
CA TYR A 280 -10.42 29.26 -18.42
C TYR A 280 -10.25 30.28 -17.27
N GLU A 281 -10.25 31.58 -17.57
CA GLU A 281 -10.18 32.63 -16.54
C GLU A 281 -11.39 32.60 -15.57
N GLN A 282 -12.55 32.15 -16.05
CA GLN A 282 -13.72 31.90 -15.22
C GLN A 282 -13.53 30.65 -14.34
N ALA A 283 -12.97 29.56 -14.89
CA ALA A 283 -12.68 28.33 -14.15
C ALA A 283 -11.75 28.58 -12.96
N GLN A 284 -10.75 29.45 -13.11
CA GLN A 284 -9.83 29.87 -12.04
C GLN A 284 -10.51 30.53 -10.84
N LYS A 285 -11.79 30.91 -10.98
CA LYS A 285 -12.59 31.57 -9.94
C LYS A 285 -13.81 30.74 -9.54
N SER A 286 -13.99 29.54 -10.11
CA SER A 286 -15.11 28.65 -9.82
C SER A 286 -14.67 27.55 -8.86
N PHE A 287 -15.19 27.53 -7.64
CA PHE A 287 -14.77 26.59 -6.58
C PHE A 287 -15.76 25.46 -6.29
N ASP A 288 -16.99 25.61 -6.78
CA ASP A 288 -18.10 24.72 -6.46
C ASP A 288 -18.54 23.84 -7.64
N LYS A 289 -18.16 24.22 -8.87
CA LYS A 289 -18.49 23.47 -10.09
C LYS A 289 -17.48 23.68 -11.22
N PRO A 290 -17.35 22.71 -12.15
CA PRO A 290 -16.55 22.87 -13.36
C PRO A 290 -17.10 23.93 -14.32
N VAL A 291 -16.20 24.57 -15.06
CA VAL A 291 -16.49 25.42 -16.21
C VAL A 291 -16.00 24.70 -17.47
N VAL A 292 -16.87 24.48 -18.45
CA VAL A 292 -16.53 23.81 -19.71
C VAL A 292 -15.79 24.76 -20.65
N ILE A 293 -14.49 24.55 -20.80
CA ILE A 293 -13.54 25.39 -21.54
C ILE A 293 -13.53 25.07 -23.03
N VAL A 294 -13.56 23.79 -23.41
CA VAL A 294 -13.81 23.35 -24.79
C VAL A 294 -15.14 22.61 -24.77
N THR A 295 -16.14 23.12 -25.48
CA THR A 295 -17.48 22.53 -25.49
C THR A 295 -17.53 21.26 -26.33
N GLN A 296 -18.51 20.40 -26.05
CA GLN A 296 -18.80 19.26 -26.92
C GLN A 296 -19.09 19.68 -28.36
N ALA A 297 -19.80 20.79 -28.59
CA ALA A 297 -20.07 21.28 -29.94
C ALA A 297 -18.80 21.68 -30.69
N GLU A 298 -17.82 22.28 -30.00
CA GLU A 298 -16.50 22.60 -30.58
C GLU A 298 -15.71 21.32 -30.90
N ALA A 299 -15.70 20.34 -29.99
CA ALA A 299 -15.05 19.05 -30.21
C ALA A 299 -15.68 18.25 -31.37
N GLU A 300 -17.01 18.20 -31.45
CA GLU A 300 -17.77 17.57 -32.54
C GLU A 300 -17.58 18.28 -33.89
N ALA A 301 -17.27 19.58 -33.88
CA ALA A 301 -16.89 20.30 -35.10
C ALA A 301 -15.48 19.94 -35.55
N ALA A 302 -14.52 19.85 -34.61
CA ALA A 302 -13.13 19.51 -34.90
C ALA A 302 -12.97 18.07 -35.40
N GLU A 303 -13.66 17.10 -34.78
CA GLU A 303 -13.51 15.67 -35.08
C GLU A 303 -14.03 15.22 -36.46
N LYS A 304 -14.74 16.10 -37.18
CA LYS A 304 -15.21 15.86 -38.55
C LYS A 304 -14.12 16.01 -39.61
N GLY A 305 -13.00 16.64 -39.26
CA GLY A 305 -11.88 16.89 -40.17
C GLY A 305 -10.54 16.39 -39.63
N PHE A 306 -9.52 16.46 -40.48
CA PHE A 306 -8.14 16.16 -40.13
C PHE A 306 -7.27 17.31 -40.64
N SER A 307 -6.77 18.16 -39.73
CA SER A 307 -5.98 19.32 -40.13
C SER A 307 -4.54 18.94 -40.51
N GLU A 308 -4.07 19.39 -41.68
CA GLU A 308 -2.65 19.32 -42.06
C GLU A 308 -1.81 20.45 -41.45
N LYS A 309 -2.48 21.51 -40.96
CA LYS A 309 -1.82 22.60 -40.25
C LYS A 309 -1.37 22.10 -38.88
N LYS A 310 -0.28 22.66 -38.37
CA LYS A 310 0.27 22.31 -37.05
C LYS A 310 0.12 23.47 -36.06
N LYS A 311 0.11 23.12 -34.78
CA LYS A 311 0.10 24.05 -33.65
C LYS A 311 1.03 23.51 -32.57
N THR A 312 1.82 24.39 -31.95
CA THR A 312 2.78 24.03 -30.90
C THR A 312 2.31 24.54 -29.54
N TRP A 313 2.18 23.62 -28.59
CA TRP A 313 1.82 23.89 -27.20
C TRP A 313 3.09 23.88 -26.34
N LYS A 314 3.21 24.84 -25.43
CA LYS A 314 4.43 25.02 -24.62
C LYS A 314 4.12 24.82 -23.14
N PHE A 315 4.63 23.75 -22.55
CA PHE A 315 4.45 23.43 -21.14
C PHE A 315 5.74 23.63 -20.35
N SER A 316 5.62 24.13 -19.12
CA SER A 316 6.74 24.20 -18.17
C SER A 316 6.37 23.54 -16.85
N ALA A 317 7.22 22.64 -16.36
CA ALA A 317 7.03 21.96 -15.08
C ALA A 317 8.31 22.08 -14.25
N LYS A 318 8.16 22.27 -12.93
CA LYS A 318 9.29 22.39 -12.00
C LYS A 318 9.27 21.28 -10.98
N ASN A 319 10.45 20.72 -10.72
CA ASN A 319 10.67 19.70 -9.72
C ASN A 319 9.70 18.51 -9.85
N VAL A 320 9.53 18.01 -11.08
CA VAL A 320 8.74 16.82 -11.42
C VAL A 320 9.66 15.67 -11.82
N ARG A 321 9.19 14.44 -11.67
CA ARG A 321 9.99 13.22 -11.97
C ARG A 321 9.81 12.68 -13.39
N ASP A 322 8.69 13.00 -14.04
CA ASP A 322 8.34 12.48 -15.37
C ASP A 322 7.40 13.46 -16.09
N PHE A 323 7.05 13.16 -17.34
CA PHE A 323 6.20 13.99 -18.18
C PHE A 323 5.22 13.14 -18.99
N GLY A 324 3.92 13.41 -18.84
CA GLY A 324 2.83 12.78 -19.60
C GLY A 324 2.07 13.79 -20.46
N ILE A 325 1.50 13.32 -21.57
CA ILE A 325 0.68 14.13 -22.49
C ILE A 325 -0.60 13.41 -22.88
N ALA A 326 -1.65 14.18 -23.14
CA ALA A 326 -2.86 13.71 -23.79
C ALA A 326 -3.19 14.62 -24.99
N SER A 327 -3.51 14.04 -26.15
CA SER A 327 -3.84 14.81 -27.35
C SER A 327 -4.95 14.17 -28.19
N SER A 328 -5.95 14.97 -28.55
CA SER A 328 -6.98 14.58 -29.51
C SER A 328 -7.77 15.78 -30.00
N ARG A 329 -8.34 15.67 -31.21
CA ARG A 329 -9.38 16.59 -31.70
C ARG A 329 -10.76 16.34 -31.09
N LYS A 330 -10.97 15.20 -30.43
CA LYS A 330 -12.24 14.84 -29.78
C LYS A 330 -12.43 15.46 -28.39
N PHE A 331 -11.42 16.13 -27.84
CA PHE A 331 -11.45 16.55 -26.45
C PHE A 331 -12.42 17.70 -26.17
N ILE A 332 -13.31 17.42 -25.23
CA ILE A 332 -13.97 18.35 -24.34
C ILE A 332 -12.99 18.61 -23.19
N TYR A 333 -12.99 19.84 -22.66
CA TYR A 333 -12.13 20.24 -21.53
C TYR A 333 -12.97 21.03 -20.55
N ASP A 334 -13.05 20.60 -19.29
CA ASP A 334 -13.55 21.41 -18.19
C ASP A 334 -12.54 21.54 -17.03
N ALA A 335 -12.71 22.58 -16.21
CA ALA A 335 -11.84 22.85 -15.09
C ALA A 335 -12.54 23.60 -13.95
N MET A 336 -11.98 23.50 -12.74
CA MET A 336 -12.37 24.31 -11.60
C MET A 336 -11.19 24.60 -10.66
N ALA A 337 -11.32 25.65 -9.87
CA ALA A 337 -10.36 26.00 -8.83
C ALA A 337 -10.59 25.19 -7.55
N VAL A 338 -9.50 24.78 -6.91
CA VAL A 338 -9.47 24.07 -5.63
C VAL A 338 -8.66 24.90 -4.65
N LYS A 339 -9.31 25.39 -3.60
CA LYS A 339 -8.65 26.11 -2.52
C LYS A 339 -8.03 25.12 -1.53
N LEU A 340 -6.72 25.14 -1.40
CA LEU A 340 -5.96 24.47 -0.33
C LEU A 340 -5.50 25.51 0.71
N ASN A 341 -4.78 25.10 1.75
CA ASN A 341 -4.42 26.03 2.84
C ASN A 341 -3.54 27.18 2.35
N ASN A 342 -2.56 26.87 1.50
CA ASN A 342 -1.53 27.84 1.10
C ASN A 342 -1.66 28.36 -0.34
N LYS A 343 -2.55 27.78 -1.17
CA LYS A 343 -2.72 28.19 -2.58
C LYS A 343 -3.99 27.67 -3.22
N ILE A 344 -4.25 28.15 -4.44
CA ILE A 344 -5.27 27.63 -5.34
C ILE A 344 -4.59 26.71 -6.37
N VAL A 345 -5.22 25.57 -6.65
CA VAL A 345 -4.81 24.55 -7.63
C VAL A 345 -5.95 24.36 -8.63
N MET A 346 -5.66 24.04 -9.88
CA MET A 346 -6.69 23.69 -10.86
C MET A 346 -6.96 22.17 -10.85
N ALA A 347 -8.23 21.80 -10.72
CA ALA A 347 -8.71 20.46 -11.08
C ALA A 347 -9.23 20.52 -12.51
N GLU A 348 -8.74 19.64 -13.37
CA GLU A 348 -8.97 19.68 -14.81
C GLU A 348 -9.34 18.29 -15.32
N SER A 349 -10.26 18.20 -16.29
CA SER A 349 -10.53 16.95 -17.01
C SER A 349 -10.64 17.18 -18.52
N VAL A 350 -10.08 16.24 -19.29
CA VAL A 350 -10.22 16.20 -20.75
C VAL A 350 -10.74 14.85 -21.21
N TYR A 351 -11.76 14.86 -22.07
CA TYR A 351 -12.49 13.63 -22.41
C TYR A 351 -13.23 13.77 -23.74
N PRO A 352 -13.39 12.67 -24.51
CA PRO A 352 -14.20 12.68 -25.71
C PRO A 352 -15.70 12.57 -25.38
N LYS A 353 -16.58 12.93 -26.33
CA LYS A 353 -18.05 12.91 -26.14
C LYS A 353 -18.61 11.54 -25.75
N GLU A 354 -17.92 10.47 -26.12
CA GLU A 354 -18.25 9.08 -25.75
C GLU A 354 -18.19 8.87 -24.22
N SER A 355 -17.62 9.80 -23.47
CA SER A 355 -17.50 9.76 -22.01
C SER A 355 -18.64 10.50 -21.30
N ASN A 356 -19.47 11.25 -22.04
CA ASN A 356 -20.59 12.01 -21.50
C ASN A 356 -21.87 11.16 -21.41
N PRO A 357 -22.74 11.42 -20.41
CA PRO A 357 -22.67 12.54 -19.45
C PRO A 357 -21.76 12.28 -18.24
N LEU A 358 -21.37 11.04 -17.99
CA LEU A 358 -20.66 10.60 -16.78
C LEU A 358 -19.46 11.50 -16.42
N TRP A 359 -18.59 11.77 -17.39
CA TRP A 359 -17.36 12.55 -17.16
C TRP A 359 -17.63 14.02 -16.87
N GLY A 360 -18.46 14.67 -17.68
CA GLY A 360 -18.81 16.08 -17.46
C GLY A 360 -19.57 16.35 -16.16
N GLU A 361 -20.20 15.31 -15.58
CA GLU A 361 -20.87 15.44 -14.28
C GLU A 361 -19.96 15.12 -13.08
N THR A 362 -18.97 14.25 -13.27
CA THR A 362 -18.30 13.59 -12.13
C THR A 362 -16.80 13.82 -12.07
N SER A 363 -16.09 13.82 -13.20
CA SER A 363 -14.62 13.66 -13.23
C SER A 363 -13.88 14.80 -12.52
N THR A 364 -14.09 16.06 -12.93
CA THR A 364 -13.40 17.22 -12.35
C THR A 364 -13.76 17.43 -10.87
N MET A 365 -14.98 17.09 -10.47
CA MET A 365 -15.38 17.11 -9.06
C MET A 365 -14.62 16.06 -8.23
N THR A 366 -14.43 14.86 -8.77
CA THR A 366 -13.62 13.82 -8.14
C THR A 366 -12.16 14.25 -8.01
N VAL A 367 -11.56 14.84 -9.05
CA VAL A 367 -10.19 15.40 -8.97
C VAL A 367 -10.10 16.43 -7.84
N ALA A 368 -11.07 17.36 -7.75
CA ALA A 368 -11.10 18.38 -6.71
C ALA A 368 -11.25 17.78 -5.30
N HIS A 369 -12.07 16.73 -5.15
CA HIS A 369 -12.23 15.99 -3.89
C HIS A 369 -10.92 15.33 -3.46
N THR A 370 -10.26 14.58 -4.37
CA THR A 370 -9.00 13.89 -4.09
C THR A 370 -7.91 14.86 -3.63
N LEU A 371 -7.76 16.00 -4.32
CA LEU A 371 -6.79 17.03 -3.95
C LEU A 371 -6.99 17.54 -2.52
N ARG A 372 -8.24 17.70 -2.06
CA ARG A 372 -8.56 18.14 -0.70
C ARG A 372 -8.28 17.03 0.32
N SER A 373 -8.78 15.82 0.06
CA SER A 373 -8.65 14.67 0.95
C SER A 373 -7.17 14.33 1.20
N TYR A 374 -6.40 14.09 0.13
CA TYR A 374 -4.98 13.72 0.25
C TYR A 374 -4.15 14.82 0.91
N SER A 375 -4.41 16.10 0.59
CA SER A 375 -3.70 17.21 1.22
C SER A 375 -3.94 17.27 2.74
N SER A 376 -5.12 16.86 3.21
CA SER A 376 -5.44 16.86 4.65
C SER A 376 -4.63 15.81 5.42
N HIS A 377 -4.42 14.63 4.82
CA HIS A 377 -3.70 13.49 5.39
C HIS A 377 -2.17 13.56 5.20
N THR A 378 -1.67 14.44 4.32
CA THR A 378 -0.24 14.52 3.98
C THR A 378 0.30 15.94 4.05
N PHE A 379 0.54 16.59 2.91
CA PHE A 379 0.96 17.97 2.76
C PHE A 379 0.08 18.64 1.71
N ASP A 380 -0.01 19.97 1.71
CA ASP A 380 -0.70 20.69 0.63
C ASP A 380 -0.07 20.34 -0.73
N TYR A 381 -0.92 19.93 -1.68
CA TYR A 381 -0.56 19.60 -3.06
C TYR A 381 0.28 20.72 -3.69
N PRO A 382 1.56 20.50 -4.03
CA PRO A 382 2.51 21.55 -4.40
C PRO A 382 2.44 21.95 -5.88
N TYR A 383 1.88 21.13 -6.77
CA TYR A 383 1.79 21.43 -8.20
C TYR A 383 0.58 22.30 -8.56
N PRO A 384 0.61 23.06 -9.67
CA PRO A 384 -0.42 24.07 -9.97
C PRO A 384 -1.74 23.48 -10.45
N LYS A 385 -1.74 22.26 -10.97
CA LYS A 385 -2.94 21.57 -11.46
C LYS A 385 -2.85 20.05 -11.29
N ALA A 386 -3.99 19.37 -11.37
CA ALA A 386 -4.11 17.94 -11.58
C ALA A 386 -5.17 17.68 -12.67
N VAL A 387 -4.85 16.80 -13.62
CA VAL A 387 -5.61 16.56 -14.85
C VAL A 387 -6.05 15.09 -14.89
N SER A 388 -7.33 14.84 -15.16
CA SER A 388 -7.89 13.51 -15.43
C SER A 388 -8.28 13.39 -16.89
N VAL A 389 -7.75 12.38 -17.59
CA VAL A 389 -8.00 12.14 -19.01
C VAL A 389 -8.87 10.90 -19.17
N SER A 390 -9.95 10.97 -19.96
CA SER A 390 -10.72 9.77 -20.30
C SER A 390 -10.00 8.97 -21.39
N ALA A 391 -9.48 7.82 -21.02
CA ALA A 391 -8.89 6.85 -21.93
C ALA A 391 -9.43 5.47 -21.60
N GLU A 392 -10.04 4.81 -22.58
CA GLU A 392 -10.68 3.52 -22.34
C GLU A 392 -9.66 2.47 -21.90
N ASP A 393 -10.00 1.58 -20.96
CA ASP A 393 -9.14 0.52 -20.43
C ASP A 393 -7.76 1.00 -19.91
N GLN A 394 -7.67 2.21 -19.33
CA GLN A 394 -6.47 2.76 -18.71
C GLN A 394 -6.67 3.07 -17.22
N GLY A 395 -5.57 3.06 -16.48
CA GLY A 395 -5.41 3.52 -15.10
C GLY A 395 -3.91 3.75 -14.93
N MET A 396 -3.48 4.98 -15.23
CA MET A 396 -2.07 5.33 -15.32
C MET A 396 -1.83 6.76 -14.85
N GLU A 397 -0.77 6.92 -14.08
CA GLU A 397 -0.38 8.12 -13.37
C GLU A 397 0.90 8.75 -13.93
N TYR A 398 0.90 10.08 -14.05
CA TYR A 398 2.09 10.88 -14.29
C TYR A 398 1.98 12.19 -13.51
N PRO A 399 3.07 12.96 -13.32
CA PRO A 399 2.99 14.20 -12.58
C PRO A 399 1.96 15.16 -13.19
N MET A 400 0.98 15.57 -12.37
CA MET A 400 -0.13 16.45 -12.73
C MET A 400 -1.15 15.90 -13.73
N ILE A 401 -0.97 14.70 -14.30
CA ILE A 401 -1.87 14.16 -15.33
C ILE A 401 -2.01 12.65 -15.20
N CYS A 402 -3.24 12.15 -15.26
CA CYS A 402 -3.54 10.72 -15.26
C CYS A 402 -4.57 10.34 -16.30
N TRP A 403 -4.64 9.05 -16.64
CA TRP A 403 -5.57 8.51 -17.61
C TRP A 403 -6.44 7.43 -16.98
N ASN A 404 -7.75 7.58 -17.12
CA ASN A 404 -8.73 6.80 -16.37
C ASN A 404 -9.78 6.21 -17.30
N TYR A 405 -10.16 4.96 -17.02
CA TYR A 405 -11.26 4.27 -17.67
C TYR A 405 -12.63 4.77 -17.20
N GLY A 406 -13.67 4.20 -17.83
CA GLY A 406 -15.05 4.32 -17.39
C GLY A 406 -15.82 5.26 -18.28
N ARG A 407 -16.47 4.72 -19.31
CA ARG A 407 -17.37 5.44 -20.20
C ARG A 407 -18.79 4.86 -20.09
N PRO A 408 -19.84 5.67 -20.31
CA PRO A 408 -21.19 5.16 -20.46
C PRO A 408 -21.32 4.26 -21.69
N ASP A 409 -22.44 3.55 -21.79
CA ASP A 409 -22.81 2.88 -23.03
C ASP A 409 -23.14 3.89 -24.15
N GLU A 410 -23.44 3.39 -25.36
CA GLU A 410 -23.73 4.25 -26.53
C GLU A 410 -24.96 5.16 -26.36
N ASN A 411 -25.83 4.87 -25.38
CA ASN A 411 -27.00 5.69 -25.05
C ASN A 411 -26.73 6.68 -23.92
N GLY A 412 -25.49 6.75 -23.40
CA GLY A 412 -25.14 7.60 -22.27
C GLY A 412 -25.50 7.01 -20.91
N VAL A 413 -25.91 5.74 -20.83
CA VAL A 413 -26.31 5.10 -19.57
C VAL A 413 -25.09 4.50 -18.88
N THR A 414 -24.96 4.74 -17.57
CA THR A 414 -23.86 4.23 -16.74
C THR A 414 -24.41 3.39 -15.59
N SER A 415 -23.87 2.19 -15.38
CA SER A 415 -24.19 1.39 -14.20
C SER A 415 -23.52 1.94 -12.93
N LYS A 416 -24.01 1.57 -11.74
CA LYS A 416 -23.38 2.01 -10.48
C LYS A 416 -21.93 1.52 -10.38
N GLU A 417 -21.65 0.33 -10.88
CA GLU A 417 -20.33 -0.29 -10.90
C GLU A 417 -19.36 0.49 -11.77
N VAL A 418 -19.76 0.89 -12.98
CA VAL A 418 -18.92 1.71 -13.88
C VAL A 418 -18.68 3.09 -13.27
N LYS A 419 -19.71 3.73 -12.70
CA LYS A 419 -19.58 5.04 -12.05
C LYS A 419 -18.61 4.98 -10.86
N ASN A 420 -18.82 4.04 -9.93
CA ASN A 420 -17.96 3.89 -8.76
C ASN A 420 -16.55 3.46 -9.16
N GLY A 421 -16.43 2.61 -10.19
CA GLY A 421 -15.16 2.19 -10.74
C GLY A 421 -14.34 3.35 -11.33
N MET A 422 -14.99 4.24 -12.09
CA MET A 422 -14.35 5.45 -12.61
C MET A 422 -13.95 6.40 -11.49
N ILE A 423 -14.83 6.64 -10.50
CA ILE A 423 -14.53 7.49 -9.35
C ILE A 423 -13.32 6.95 -8.58
N GLY A 424 -13.31 5.66 -8.25
CA GLY A 424 -12.20 5.03 -7.52
C GLY A 424 -10.87 5.19 -8.25
N VAL A 425 -10.82 4.88 -9.55
CA VAL A 425 -9.59 5.06 -10.34
C VAL A 425 -9.19 6.53 -10.47
N VAL A 426 -10.11 7.46 -10.70
CA VAL A 426 -9.75 8.90 -10.67
C VAL A 426 -9.18 9.32 -9.31
N ILE A 427 -9.72 8.80 -8.19
CA ILE A 427 -9.13 9.02 -6.86
C ILE A 427 -7.71 8.44 -6.79
N HIS A 428 -7.54 7.20 -7.21
CA HIS A 428 -6.26 6.49 -7.21
C HIS A 428 -5.20 7.23 -8.03
N GLU A 429 -5.48 7.52 -9.31
CA GLU A 429 -4.49 8.09 -10.22
C GLU A 429 -4.17 9.56 -9.93
N VAL A 430 -5.16 10.34 -9.44
CA VAL A 430 -4.87 11.69 -8.93
C VAL A 430 -4.05 11.59 -7.64
N GLY A 431 -4.37 10.62 -6.78
CA GLY A 431 -3.65 10.31 -5.54
C GLY A 431 -2.18 10.01 -5.76
N HIS A 432 -1.83 9.37 -6.89
CA HIS A 432 -0.46 9.08 -7.24
C HIS A 432 0.44 10.31 -7.38
N ASN A 433 -0.15 11.50 -7.56
CA ASN A 433 0.64 12.71 -7.52
C ASN A 433 1.37 12.88 -6.17
N PHE A 434 0.79 12.43 -5.06
CA PHE A 434 1.43 12.46 -3.75
C PHE A 434 2.44 11.32 -3.61
N PHE A 435 2.02 10.09 -3.96
CA PHE A 435 2.82 8.88 -3.93
C PHE A 435 2.72 8.16 -5.28
N PRO A 436 3.70 8.22 -6.19
CA PRO A 436 5.07 8.56 -5.91
C PRO A 436 5.55 9.86 -6.59
N MET A 437 4.67 10.68 -7.19
CA MET A 437 5.15 11.82 -8.00
C MET A 437 5.79 12.95 -7.19
N ILE A 438 5.54 13.01 -5.88
CA ILE A 438 6.16 13.97 -4.96
C ILE A 438 6.99 13.26 -3.90
N VAL A 439 6.48 12.19 -3.30
CA VAL A 439 7.26 11.29 -2.43
C VAL A 439 7.76 10.14 -3.29
N ASN A 440 8.96 10.28 -3.85
CA ASN A 440 9.45 9.53 -5.00
C ASN A 440 10.15 8.23 -4.61
N SER A 441 9.37 7.23 -4.20
CA SER A 441 9.88 5.88 -3.95
C SER A 441 10.38 5.20 -5.24
N ASP A 442 11.19 4.15 -5.03
CA ASP A 442 11.64 3.27 -6.09
C ASP A 442 10.66 2.11 -6.26
N GLU A 443 9.68 2.29 -7.12
CA GLU A 443 8.67 1.27 -7.38
C GLU A 443 9.24 -0.03 -7.96
N ARG A 444 10.37 0.06 -8.68
CA ARG A 444 11.00 -1.12 -9.29
C ARG A 444 11.47 -2.12 -8.25
N GLN A 445 11.79 -1.63 -7.06
CA GLN A 445 12.16 -2.46 -5.92
C GLN A 445 10.97 -2.67 -4.98
N TRP A 446 10.22 -1.60 -4.69
CA TRP A 446 9.28 -1.56 -3.57
C TRP A 446 7.90 -1.05 -3.99
N THR A 447 7.24 -1.76 -4.92
CA THR A 447 5.95 -1.34 -5.50
C THR A 447 4.88 -0.94 -4.48
N TRP A 448 4.87 -1.58 -3.32
CA TRP A 448 3.91 -1.25 -2.27
C TRP A 448 4.04 0.18 -1.73
N MET A 449 5.21 0.82 -1.84
CA MET A 449 5.38 2.21 -1.41
C MET A 449 4.60 3.18 -2.28
N ASP A 450 4.44 2.85 -3.55
CA ASP A 450 3.72 3.65 -4.52
C ASP A 450 2.25 3.25 -4.40
N GLU A 451 1.95 1.96 -4.61
CA GLU A 451 0.59 1.44 -4.74
C GLU A 451 -0.14 1.24 -3.42
N GLY A 452 0.58 0.80 -2.40
CA GLY A 452 0.02 0.48 -1.09
C GLY A 452 -0.26 1.72 -0.24
N LEU A 453 0.67 2.69 -0.25
CA LEU A 453 0.46 3.99 0.39
C LEU A 453 -0.67 4.76 -0.30
N ASN A 454 -0.70 4.76 -1.64
CA ASN A 454 -1.76 5.39 -2.41
C ASN A 454 -3.12 4.72 -2.17
N SER A 455 -3.21 3.38 -2.23
CA SER A 455 -4.44 2.63 -1.97
C SER A 455 -5.01 2.85 -0.56
N PHE A 456 -4.15 3.10 0.43
CA PHE A 456 -4.62 3.43 1.77
C PHE A 456 -5.31 4.80 1.80
N LEU A 457 -4.73 5.82 1.14
CA LEU A 457 -5.35 7.14 1.05
C LEU A 457 -6.57 7.16 0.11
N GLU A 458 -6.56 6.35 -0.95
CA GLU A 458 -7.71 6.11 -1.82
C GLU A 458 -8.88 5.63 -0.98
N TYR A 459 -8.67 4.61 -0.14
CA TYR A 459 -9.70 4.12 0.79
C TYR A 459 -10.24 5.24 1.68
N LEU A 460 -9.38 6.09 2.27
CA LEU A 460 -9.86 7.20 3.09
C LEU A 460 -10.68 8.21 2.27
N ALA A 461 -10.20 8.59 1.08
CA ALA A 461 -10.87 9.54 0.20
C ALA A 461 -12.22 9.01 -0.31
N GLU A 462 -12.32 7.73 -0.64
CA GLU A 462 -13.56 7.07 -1.00
C GLU A 462 -14.58 7.13 0.14
N GLN A 463 -14.16 6.82 1.37
CA GLN A 463 -15.05 6.84 2.54
C GLN A 463 -15.44 8.27 2.98
N GLU A 464 -14.60 9.27 2.70
CA GLU A 464 -14.92 10.69 2.88
C GLU A 464 -15.91 11.21 1.84
N LEU A 465 -15.88 10.65 0.62
CA LEU A 465 -16.83 10.97 -0.44
C LEU A 465 -18.22 10.40 -0.13
N ASP A 466 -18.27 9.12 0.26
CA ASP A 466 -19.47 8.43 0.74
C ASP A 466 -19.07 7.35 1.75
N PRO A 467 -19.54 7.39 3.01
CA PRO A 467 -19.27 6.34 4.00
C PRO A 467 -19.75 4.93 3.61
N ASN A 468 -20.58 4.81 2.56
CA ASN A 468 -21.02 3.54 1.98
C ASN A 468 -20.37 3.24 0.62
N PHE A 469 -19.32 3.99 0.25
CA PHE A 469 -18.58 3.71 -0.97
C PHE A 469 -18.08 2.27 -0.95
N PRO A 470 -18.26 1.48 -2.03
CA PRO A 470 -17.92 0.06 -2.04
C PRO A 470 -16.42 -0.17 -2.27
N SER A 471 -15.60 0.34 -1.35
CA SER A 471 -14.14 0.20 -1.39
C SER A 471 -13.73 -1.27 -1.42
N ARG A 472 -12.87 -1.62 -2.39
CA ARG A 472 -12.38 -3.00 -2.55
C ARG A 472 -11.21 -3.31 -1.62
N ARG A 473 -10.41 -2.30 -1.27
CA ARG A 473 -9.18 -2.40 -0.45
C ARG A 473 -9.30 -1.53 0.81
N GLY A 474 -8.52 -1.83 1.85
CA GLY A 474 -8.53 -1.13 3.14
C GLY A 474 -9.16 -1.96 4.28
N PRO A 475 -10.43 -2.38 4.20
CA PRO A 475 -11.05 -3.21 5.23
C PRO A 475 -10.39 -4.59 5.36
N ALA A 476 -10.06 -5.00 6.60
CA ALA A 476 -9.30 -6.22 6.88
C ALA A 476 -9.97 -7.51 6.37
N LYS A 477 -11.30 -7.60 6.42
CA LYS A 477 -12.04 -8.75 5.86
C LYS A 477 -11.80 -9.00 4.37
N ASN A 478 -11.45 -7.97 3.59
CA ASN A 478 -11.33 -8.08 2.14
C ASN A 478 -10.01 -8.75 1.71
N ILE A 479 -8.97 -8.75 2.55
CA ILE A 479 -7.68 -9.40 2.23
C ILE A 479 -7.63 -10.87 2.64
N VAL A 480 -8.59 -11.34 3.43
CA VAL A 480 -8.64 -12.73 3.93
C VAL A 480 -8.52 -13.78 2.82
N PRO A 481 -9.23 -13.70 1.67
CA PRO A 481 -9.09 -14.69 0.61
C PRO A 481 -7.68 -14.81 0.03
N TYR A 482 -6.91 -13.72 0.05
CA TYR A 482 -5.51 -13.73 -0.37
C TYR A 482 -4.62 -14.38 0.68
N MET A 483 -4.78 -13.98 1.96
CA MET A 483 -3.96 -14.48 3.06
C MET A 483 -4.21 -15.96 3.39
N SER A 484 -5.39 -16.48 3.09
CA SER A 484 -5.72 -17.90 3.22
C SER A 484 -5.33 -18.75 1.99
N GLY A 485 -4.75 -18.11 0.96
CA GLY A 485 -4.32 -18.78 -0.27
C GLY A 485 -3.15 -19.74 -0.06
N ASP A 486 -2.85 -20.51 -1.11
CA ASP A 486 -1.68 -21.39 -1.14
C ASP A 486 -0.39 -20.57 -1.04
N GLN A 487 0.36 -20.80 0.04
CA GLN A 487 1.62 -20.13 0.37
C GLN A 487 2.66 -20.20 -0.75
N LYS A 488 2.56 -21.17 -1.67
CA LYS A 488 3.42 -21.25 -2.85
C LYS A 488 3.30 -20.03 -3.79
N PHE A 489 2.15 -19.35 -3.78
CA PHE A 489 1.86 -18.21 -4.66
C PHE A 489 1.70 -16.91 -3.88
N LEU A 490 2.30 -16.84 -2.70
CA LEU A 490 2.32 -15.67 -1.84
C LEU A 490 3.77 -15.23 -1.62
N GLU A 491 4.00 -13.95 -1.79
CA GLU A 491 5.27 -13.29 -1.49
C GLU A 491 5.08 -12.34 -0.30
N PRO A 492 6.12 -12.08 0.52
CA PRO A 492 6.14 -10.93 1.41
C PRO A 492 5.86 -9.63 0.63
N ILE A 493 5.37 -8.58 1.32
CA ILE A 493 5.22 -7.25 0.69
C ILE A 493 6.60 -6.70 0.26
N MET A 494 7.64 -7.03 1.03
CA MET A 494 9.04 -6.69 0.75
C MET A 494 9.64 -7.60 -0.34
N SER A 495 8.99 -7.67 -1.50
CA SER A 495 9.44 -8.45 -2.66
C SER A 495 9.53 -7.56 -3.89
N ASN A 496 10.52 -7.84 -4.75
CA ASN A 496 10.67 -7.12 -6.01
C ASN A 496 9.46 -7.35 -6.94
N SER A 497 9.03 -6.31 -7.64
CA SER A 497 7.84 -6.26 -8.51
C SER A 497 7.77 -7.41 -9.51
N GLU A 498 8.91 -7.80 -10.07
CA GLU A 498 9.03 -8.80 -11.14
C GLU A 498 8.76 -10.23 -10.64
N THR A 499 8.68 -10.44 -9.32
CA THR A 499 8.55 -11.78 -8.70
C THR A 499 7.17 -12.05 -8.11
N ILE A 500 6.27 -11.08 -8.17
CA ILE A 500 4.97 -11.12 -7.47
C ILE A 500 3.94 -11.88 -8.32
N HIS A 501 3.37 -12.96 -7.78
CA HIS A 501 2.34 -13.74 -8.50
C HIS A 501 0.97 -13.06 -8.47
N GLN A 502 0.61 -12.43 -7.35
CA GLN A 502 -0.68 -11.76 -7.14
C GLN A 502 -0.50 -10.26 -6.90
N PHE A 503 -0.07 -9.55 -7.95
CA PHE A 503 0.32 -8.14 -7.92
C PHE A 503 -0.71 -7.25 -7.21
N GLY A 504 -1.99 -7.35 -7.61
CA GLY A 504 -3.07 -6.54 -7.05
C GLY A 504 -3.30 -6.70 -5.54
N ASN A 505 -2.95 -7.86 -4.96
CA ASN A 505 -3.07 -8.11 -3.52
C ASN A 505 -1.79 -7.73 -2.77
N ASN A 506 -0.61 -8.07 -3.31
CA ASN A 506 0.66 -7.81 -2.65
C ASN A 506 1.05 -6.32 -2.69
N ALA A 507 0.92 -5.65 -3.84
CA ALA A 507 1.32 -4.26 -4.00
C ALA A 507 0.29 -3.26 -3.44
N TYR A 508 -1.01 -3.60 -3.45
CA TYR A 508 -2.08 -2.67 -3.08
C TYR A 508 -2.86 -3.13 -1.84
N GLY A 509 -3.50 -4.30 -1.92
CA GLY A 509 -4.51 -4.74 -0.96
C GLY A 509 -3.97 -5.01 0.45
N LYS A 510 -2.91 -5.82 0.56
CA LYS A 510 -2.28 -6.20 1.83
C LYS A 510 -1.61 -4.99 2.51
N PRO A 511 -0.84 -4.13 1.81
CA PRO A 511 -0.29 -2.91 2.40
C PRO A 511 -1.38 -1.96 2.91
N ALA A 512 -2.38 -1.63 2.08
CA ALA A 512 -3.46 -0.73 2.47
C ALA A 512 -4.26 -1.26 3.68
N THR A 513 -4.48 -2.58 3.71
CA THR A 513 -5.10 -3.24 4.86
C THR A 513 -4.23 -3.13 6.11
N GLY A 514 -2.92 -3.37 5.98
CA GLY A 514 -1.99 -3.26 7.10
C GLY A 514 -1.95 -1.86 7.70
N LEU A 515 -1.93 -0.83 6.85
CA LEU A 515 -2.00 0.57 7.28
C LEU A 515 -3.32 0.91 7.97
N ASN A 516 -4.44 0.39 7.45
CA ASN A 516 -5.74 0.56 8.09
C ASN A 516 -5.82 -0.17 9.45
N ILE A 517 -5.23 -1.36 9.59
CA ILE A 517 -5.11 -2.08 10.87
C ILE A 517 -4.24 -1.26 11.85
N LEU A 518 -3.11 -0.71 11.39
CA LEU A 518 -2.28 0.16 12.22
C LEU A 518 -3.08 1.35 12.73
N ARG A 519 -3.82 2.01 11.84
CA ARG A 519 -4.63 3.19 12.16
C ARG A 519 -5.79 2.91 13.10
N GLU A 520 -6.62 1.91 12.80
CA GLU A 520 -7.88 1.68 13.53
C GLU A 520 -7.71 0.74 14.73
N VAL A 521 -6.74 -0.18 14.69
CA VAL A 521 -6.59 -1.26 15.68
C VAL A 521 -5.31 -1.15 16.51
N VAL A 522 -4.16 -0.75 15.97
CA VAL A 522 -2.91 -0.78 16.74
C VAL A 522 -2.63 0.56 17.43
N MET A 523 -2.53 1.64 16.66
CA MET A 523 -2.04 2.95 17.09
C MET A 523 -3.20 3.90 17.46
N GLY A 524 -4.33 3.79 16.77
CA GLY A 524 -5.37 4.82 16.80
C GLY A 524 -5.08 5.96 15.81
N ARG A 525 -6.14 6.66 15.39
CA ARG A 525 -6.08 7.68 14.32
C ARG A 525 -5.12 8.82 14.62
N GLU A 526 -5.10 9.34 15.85
CA GLU A 526 -4.26 10.48 16.21
C GLU A 526 -2.77 10.20 16.00
N LEU A 527 -2.27 9.09 16.56
CA LEU A 527 -0.85 8.71 16.44
C LEU A 527 -0.50 8.31 15.01
N PHE A 528 -1.37 7.55 14.35
CA PHE A 528 -1.12 7.10 12.98
C PHE A 528 -1.12 8.27 12.00
N ASP A 529 -2.15 9.13 12.02
CA ASP A 529 -2.31 10.23 11.07
C ASP A 529 -1.16 11.24 11.24
N TYR A 530 -0.74 11.51 12.48
CA TYR A 530 0.43 12.35 12.75
C TYR A 530 1.74 11.75 12.20
N ALA A 531 1.97 10.45 12.42
CA ALA A 531 3.18 9.77 11.97
C ALA A 531 3.25 9.64 10.44
N PHE A 532 2.14 9.26 9.81
CA PHE A 532 2.02 9.16 8.35
C PHE A 532 2.23 10.53 7.68
N LYS A 533 1.61 11.58 8.23
CA LYS A 533 1.81 12.97 7.79
C LYS A 533 3.25 13.42 7.97
N THR A 534 3.91 13.02 9.06
CA THR A 534 5.32 13.30 9.30
C THR A 534 6.21 12.64 8.24
N TYR A 535 5.96 11.38 7.89
CA TYR A 535 6.66 10.68 6.81
C TYR A 535 6.52 11.41 5.47
N ALA A 536 5.28 11.72 5.09
CA ALA A 536 5.00 12.42 3.84
C ALA A 536 5.73 13.77 3.76
N ASN A 537 5.78 14.53 4.86
CA ASN A 537 6.48 15.82 4.90
C ASN A 537 8.01 15.68 4.90
N ARG A 538 8.58 14.69 5.60
CA ARG A 538 10.04 14.42 5.57
C ARG A 538 10.53 14.13 4.16
N TRP A 539 9.77 13.33 3.42
CA TRP A 539 10.14 12.80 2.11
C TRP A 539 9.49 13.50 0.92
N LYS A 540 8.77 14.60 1.15
CA LYS A 540 8.30 15.49 0.09
C LYS A 540 9.46 15.94 -0.80
N PHE A 541 9.34 15.67 -2.10
CA PHE A 541 10.35 15.89 -3.14
C PHE A 541 11.68 15.17 -2.92
N LYS A 542 11.63 13.95 -2.37
CA LYS A 542 12.80 13.09 -2.09
C LYS A 542 12.50 11.63 -2.36
N HIS A 543 13.54 10.79 -2.26
CA HIS A 543 13.49 9.34 -2.49
C HIS A 543 13.57 8.50 -1.20
N PRO A 544 12.43 8.16 -0.57
CA PRO A 544 12.40 7.28 0.60
C PRO A 544 12.63 5.81 0.24
N THR A 545 13.10 5.06 1.22
CA THR A 545 13.11 3.58 1.27
C THR A 545 12.05 3.07 2.24
N PRO A 546 11.67 1.78 2.21
CA PRO A 546 10.76 1.17 3.18
C PRO A 546 11.17 1.44 4.64
N GLU A 547 12.46 1.41 4.93
CA GLU A 547 13.01 1.60 6.27
C GLU A 547 12.78 3.02 6.79
N ASP A 548 12.79 4.02 5.90
CA ASP A 548 12.50 5.41 6.28
C ASP A 548 11.04 5.58 6.69
N PHE A 549 10.13 4.85 6.04
CA PHE A 549 8.73 4.77 6.44
C PHE A 549 8.59 4.08 7.79
N PHE A 550 9.14 2.88 7.96
CA PHE A 550 9.03 2.11 9.21
C PHE A 550 9.57 2.91 10.41
N ARG A 551 10.77 3.48 10.30
CA ARG A 551 11.38 4.31 11.35
C ARG A 551 10.57 5.56 11.64
N THR A 552 10.02 6.22 10.63
CA THR A 552 9.18 7.42 10.85
C THR A 552 7.90 7.07 11.59
N MET A 553 7.26 5.94 11.24
CA MET A 553 6.04 5.50 11.91
C MET A 553 6.27 5.24 13.40
N GLU A 554 7.39 4.63 13.77
CA GLU A 554 7.74 4.40 15.19
C GLU A 554 8.19 5.68 15.91
N ASP A 555 9.10 6.44 15.30
CA ASP A 555 9.68 7.67 15.87
C ASP A 555 8.61 8.72 16.19
N ALA A 556 7.69 8.97 15.25
CA ALA A 556 6.68 10.01 15.40
C ALA A 556 5.50 9.58 16.29
N SER A 557 5.35 8.29 16.61
CA SER A 557 4.22 7.76 17.39
C SER A 557 4.60 7.23 18.77
N ALA A 558 5.88 6.96 19.03
CA ALA A 558 6.37 6.24 20.21
C ALA A 558 5.75 4.84 20.38
N VAL A 559 5.37 4.18 19.28
CA VAL A 559 4.86 2.81 19.26
C VAL A 559 5.90 1.89 18.64
N ASP A 560 6.25 0.80 19.33
CA ASP A 560 7.07 -0.29 18.77
C ASP A 560 6.20 -1.12 17.81
N LEU A 561 6.59 -1.11 16.54
CA LEU A 561 5.92 -1.73 15.40
C LEU A 561 6.78 -2.82 14.73
N ASP A 562 7.96 -3.12 15.25
CA ASP A 562 8.86 -4.16 14.71
C ASP A 562 8.15 -5.51 14.56
N TRP A 563 7.33 -5.91 15.54
CA TRP A 563 6.53 -7.14 15.46
C TRP A 563 5.51 -7.11 14.31
N PHE A 564 4.95 -5.93 14.01
CA PHE A 564 3.97 -5.74 12.95
C PHE A 564 4.65 -5.73 11.58
N PHE A 565 5.73 -4.96 11.41
CA PHE A 565 6.47 -4.93 10.16
C PHE A 565 7.07 -6.29 9.82
N ARG A 566 7.69 -6.96 10.80
CA ARG A 566 8.23 -8.32 10.63
C ARG A 566 7.16 -9.32 10.17
N GLY A 567 5.97 -9.28 10.77
CA GLY A 567 4.87 -10.17 10.41
C GLY A 567 4.21 -9.79 9.08
N TRP A 568 3.77 -8.54 8.94
CA TRP A 568 2.93 -8.08 7.85
C TRP A 568 3.70 -7.85 6.55
N PHE A 569 4.90 -7.27 6.62
CA PHE A 569 5.68 -6.86 5.45
C PHE A 569 6.73 -7.88 5.03
N TYR A 570 7.41 -8.51 5.99
CA TYR A 570 8.52 -9.43 5.73
C TYR A 570 8.13 -10.92 5.72
N SER A 571 6.84 -11.25 5.88
CA SER A 571 6.39 -12.64 5.87
C SER A 571 5.07 -12.83 5.12
N THR A 572 4.78 -14.09 4.80
CA THR A 572 3.51 -14.58 4.25
C THR A 572 2.65 -15.24 5.32
N ASP A 573 3.03 -15.14 6.61
CA ASP A 573 2.22 -15.63 7.74
C ASP A 573 0.81 -15.01 7.66
N PHE A 574 -0.17 -15.73 8.18
CA PHE A 574 -1.56 -15.28 8.27
C PHE A 574 -1.99 -15.05 9.73
N VAL A 575 -3.08 -14.30 9.91
CA VAL A 575 -3.74 -14.10 11.20
C VAL A 575 -4.75 -15.21 11.42
N ASP A 576 -4.64 -15.89 12.56
CA ASP A 576 -5.63 -16.82 13.08
C ASP A 576 -5.48 -16.80 14.61
N ILE A 577 -6.50 -16.31 15.31
CA ILE A 577 -6.57 -16.22 16.78
C ILE A 577 -7.89 -16.84 17.25
N GLY A 578 -7.76 -17.94 18.02
CA GLY A 578 -8.90 -18.67 18.54
C GLY A 578 -9.07 -18.60 20.06
N ILE A 579 -10.25 -19.03 20.50
CA ILE A 579 -10.52 -19.38 21.89
C ILE A 579 -10.17 -20.84 22.09
N LYS A 580 -9.07 -21.09 22.81
CA LYS A 580 -8.61 -22.45 23.11
C LYS A 580 -9.41 -23.08 24.24
N ASP A 581 -9.68 -22.32 25.30
CA ASP A 581 -10.38 -22.82 26.49
C ASP A 581 -11.05 -21.70 27.29
N VAL A 582 -12.16 -22.02 27.97
CA VAL A 582 -12.86 -21.12 28.90
C VAL A 582 -13.21 -21.90 30.16
N LYS A 583 -12.58 -21.52 31.27
CA LYS A 583 -12.81 -22.14 32.59
C LYS A 583 -13.50 -21.18 33.52
N GLN A 584 -14.61 -21.61 34.11
CA GLN A 584 -15.25 -20.87 35.19
C GLN A 584 -14.65 -21.31 36.53
N TYR A 585 -14.33 -20.34 37.38
CA TYR A 585 -13.82 -20.53 38.73
C TYR A 585 -14.85 -20.08 39.76
N TYR A 586 -14.85 -20.77 40.90
CA TYR A 586 -15.71 -20.50 42.04
C TYR A 586 -14.86 -20.17 43.25
N VAL A 587 -15.33 -19.24 44.07
CA VAL A 587 -14.62 -18.81 45.28
C VAL A 587 -14.93 -19.77 46.42
N SER A 588 -13.90 -20.16 47.16
CA SER A 588 -13.97 -21.13 48.25
C SER A 588 -13.04 -20.73 49.40
N ASP A 589 -13.44 -21.03 50.63
CA ASP A 589 -12.61 -20.94 51.84
C ASP A 589 -11.78 -22.23 52.07
N THR A 590 -12.10 -23.31 51.35
CA THR A 590 -11.36 -24.57 51.37
C THR A 590 -10.61 -24.82 50.06
N PRO A 591 -9.32 -25.19 50.09
CA PRO A 591 -8.59 -25.57 48.88
C PRO A 591 -8.99 -26.96 48.39
N THR A 592 -8.89 -27.18 47.08
CA THR A 592 -8.88 -28.52 46.46
C THR A 592 -7.50 -29.15 46.56
N ALA A 593 -7.39 -30.48 46.36
CA ALA A 593 -6.15 -31.21 46.54
C ALA A 593 -4.97 -30.71 45.69
N ASP A 594 -5.25 -30.15 44.50
CA ASP A 594 -4.28 -29.59 43.56
C ASP A 594 -3.69 -28.25 44.01
N ILE A 595 -4.38 -27.50 44.89
CA ILE A 595 -3.95 -26.17 45.33
C ILE A 595 -3.69 -26.06 46.84
N LYS A 596 -3.93 -27.11 47.61
CA LYS A 596 -3.76 -27.11 49.09
C LYS A 596 -2.33 -26.79 49.55
N ASP A 597 -1.32 -27.19 48.78
CA ASP A 597 0.10 -27.05 49.13
C ASP A 597 0.78 -25.88 48.38
N VAL A 598 0.00 -25.05 47.70
CA VAL A 598 0.51 -23.90 46.94
C VAL A 598 1.05 -22.84 47.91
N LYS A 599 2.31 -22.47 47.72
CA LYS A 599 2.96 -21.42 48.51
C LYS A 599 2.79 -20.07 47.82
N VAL A 600 2.08 -19.15 48.46
CA VAL A 600 1.88 -17.78 47.97
C VAL A 600 3.08 -16.92 48.37
N ARG A 601 3.78 -16.34 47.40
CA ARG A 601 5.00 -15.55 47.66
C ARG A 601 4.65 -14.18 48.26
N LYS A 602 5.36 -13.80 49.32
CA LYS A 602 5.34 -12.45 49.94
C LYS A 602 6.70 -11.77 49.74
N GLY A 603 6.75 -10.79 48.85
CA GLY A 603 8.00 -10.08 48.54
C GLY A 603 9.09 -11.00 47.95
N ARG A 604 10.36 -10.60 48.09
CA ARG A 604 11.47 -11.32 47.43
C ARG A 604 11.79 -12.68 48.06
N PHE A 605 11.59 -12.85 49.38
CA PHE A 605 12.06 -14.02 50.12
C PHE A 605 11.02 -14.68 51.04
N GLY A 606 9.82 -14.12 51.19
CA GLY A 606 8.80 -14.64 52.10
C GLY A 606 7.70 -15.43 51.40
N PHE A 607 6.89 -16.14 52.20
CA PHE A 607 5.62 -16.72 51.80
C PHE A 607 4.52 -16.23 52.74
N GLU A 608 3.34 -15.93 52.19
CA GLU A 608 2.16 -15.67 53.00
C GLU A 608 1.76 -16.94 53.75
N LYS A 609 1.26 -16.77 54.97
CA LYS A 609 0.78 -17.88 55.82
C LYS A 609 -0.75 -17.98 55.88
N GLY A 610 -1.45 -17.12 55.13
CA GLY A 610 -2.90 -17.00 55.15
C GLY A 610 -3.43 -16.02 56.21
N PRO A 611 -4.75 -15.97 56.42
CA PRO A 611 -5.78 -16.79 55.76
C PRO A 611 -5.86 -16.55 54.24
N PHE A 612 -6.34 -17.56 53.49
CA PHE A 612 -6.45 -17.51 52.03
C PHE A 612 -7.88 -17.70 51.56
N VAL A 613 -8.15 -17.18 50.37
CA VAL A 613 -9.34 -17.47 49.57
C VAL A 613 -8.88 -18.18 48.31
N TYR A 614 -9.62 -19.19 47.89
CA TYR A 614 -9.26 -20.07 46.79
C TYR A 614 -10.22 -19.87 45.62
N LEU A 615 -9.67 -19.81 44.41
CA LEU A 615 -10.42 -19.91 43.16
C LEU A 615 -10.29 -21.35 42.65
N VAL A 616 -11.37 -22.11 42.74
CA VAL A 616 -11.41 -23.52 42.33
C VAL A 616 -12.08 -23.66 40.97
N SER A 617 -11.47 -24.44 40.07
CA SER A 617 -12.04 -24.67 38.73
C SER A 617 -13.36 -25.42 38.84
N GLY A 618 -14.37 -25.01 38.07
CA GLY A 618 -15.66 -25.68 37.96
C GLY A 618 -15.57 -27.12 37.46
N ASP A 619 -14.50 -27.48 36.74
CA ASP A 619 -14.30 -28.84 36.22
C ASP A 619 -13.58 -29.76 37.22
N ASN A 620 -13.14 -29.22 38.37
CA ASN A 620 -12.52 -30.02 39.40
C ASN A 620 -13.57 -30.93 40.08
N ALA A 621 -13.30 -32.22 40.14
CA ALA A 621 -14.21 -33.24 40.67
C ALA A 621 -14.56 -33.05 42.16
N GLU A 622 -13.72 -32.35 42.92
CA GLU A 622 -13.95 -32.04 44.34
C GLU A 622 -14.99 -30.91 44.55
N VAL A 623 -15.35 -30.17 43.49
CA VAL A 623 -16.31 -29.07 43.56
C VAL A 623 -17.72 -29.58 43.33
N SER A 624 -18.49 -29.75 44.41
CA SER A 624 -19.90 -30.18 44.35
C SER A 624 -20.78 -29.18 43.59
N SER A 625 -21.84 -29.67 42.96
CA SER A 625 -22.80 -28.84 42.21
C SER A 625 -23.39 -27.70 43.05
N SER A 626 -23.64 -27.93 44.33
CA SER A 626 -24.14 -26.91 45.28
C SER A 626 -23.16 -25.76 45.55
N LYS A 627 -21.86 -25.97 45.32
CA LYS A 627 -20.82 -24.93 45.46
C LYS A 627 -20.55 -24.17 44.15
N LYS A 628 -21.13 -24.61 43.02
CA LYS A 628 -21.04 -23.94 41.72
C LYS A 628 -22.08 -22.82 41.59
N LYS A 629 -22.04 -21.84 42.50
CA LYS A 629 -22.94 -20.67 42.50
C LYS A 629 -22.17 -19.36 42.35
N ALA A 630 -22.88 -18.32 41.95
CA ALA A 630 -22.34 -16.96 41.92
C ALA A 630 -21.79 -16.57 43.30
N LEU A 631 -20.69 -15.81 43.35
CA LEU A 631 -20.14 -15.31 44.60
C LEU A 631 -21.15 -14.38 45.27
N ASP A 632 -21.55 -14.78 46.48
CA ASP A 632 -22.02 -13.88 47.52
C ASP A 632 -20.92 -13.83 48.59
N VAL A 633 -20.45 -12.63 48.92
CA VAL A 633 -19.33 -12.47 49.88
C VAL A 633 -19.70 -13.06 51.23
N GLU A 634 -20.98 -12.95 51.62
CA GLU A 634 -21.52 -13.48 52.88
C GLU A 634 -21.45 -15.01 52.97
N ASP A 635 -21.40 -15.72 51.82
CA ASP A 635 -21.24 -17.17 51.80
C ASP A 635 -19.81 -17.62 52.17
N ILE A 636 -18.82 -16.71 52.07
CA ILE A 636 -17.40 -16.99 52.33
C ILE A 636 -17.01 -16.27 53.61
N LYS A 637 -17.23 -16.90 54.76
CA LYS A 637 -17.06 -16.30 56.08
C LYS A 637 -15.72 -15.56 56.26
N LEU A 638 -14.60 -16.16 55.86
CA LEU A 638 -13.28 -15.52 55.96
C LEU A 638 -13.19 -14.22 55.16
N LEU A 639 -13.84 -14.15 54.00
CA LEU A 639 -13.87 -12.98 53.13
C LEU A 639 -14.85 -11.93 53.67
N ALA A 640 -16.05 -12.35 54.11
CA ALA A 640 -17.03 -11.47 54.74
C ALA A 640 -16.46 -10.79 56.00
N ASP A 641 -15.89 -11.57 56.92
CA ASP A 641 -15.26 -11.05 58.15
C ASP A 641 -14.13 -10.05 57.81
N TYR A 642 -13.32 -10.36 56.79
CA TYR A 642 -12.24 -9.46 56.35
C TYR A 642 -12.78 -8.16 55.75
N VAL A 643 -13.80 -8.24 54.89
CA VAL A 643 -14.43 -7.06 54.28
C VAL A 643 -15.07 -6.18 55.35
N ASP A 644 -15.72 -6.80 56.33
CA ASP A 644 -16.41 -6.08 57.41
C ASP A 644 -15.47 -5.37 58.38
N GLN A 645 -14.32 -5.97 58.67
CA GLN A 645 -13.33 -5.41 59.59
C GLN A 645 -12.40 -4.40 58.92
N THR A 646 -12.18 -4.50 57.60
CA THR A 646 -11.16 -3.71 56.89
C THR A 646 -11.73 -2.47 56.23
N PHE A 647 -12.94 -2.54 55.66
CA PHE A 647 -13.50 -1.45 54.86
C PHE A 647 -14.61 -0.72 55.62
N THR A 648 -14.61 0.61 55.50
CA THR A 648 -15.69 1.48 55.97
C THR A 648 -16.97 1.26 55.16
N ALA A 649 -18.12 1.74 55.67
CA ALA A 649 -19.40 1.64 54.95
C ALA A 649 -19.36 2.34 53.57
N GLU A 650 -18.64 3.46 53.48
CA GLU A 650 -18.45 4.23 52.24
C GLU A 650 -17.57 3.47 51.24
N GLU A 651 -16.50 2.82 51.71
CA GLU A 651 -15.65 1.98 50.87
C GLU A 651 -16.42 0.76 50.36
N LYS A 652 -17.18 0.07 51.21
CA LYS A 652 -18.02 -1.07 50.79
C LYS A 652 -19.00 -0.70 49.66
N ALA A 653 -19.55 0.52 49.68
CA ALA A 653 -20.44 1.00 48.62
C ALA A 653 -19.74 1.24 47.27
N SER A 654 -18.40 1.35 47.26
CA SER A 654 -17.58 1.63 46.07
C SER A 654 -16.69 0.46 45.61
N ILE A 655 -16.62 -0.62 46.40
CA ILE A 655 -15.89 -1.83 46.05
C ILE A 655 -16.58 -2.54 44.88
N LYS A 656 -15.77 -3.03 43.92
CA LYS A 656 -16.27 -3.88 42.85
C LYS A 656 -16.75 -5.21 43.43
N SER A 657 -17.98 -5.61 43.07
CA SER A 657 -18.58 -6.88 43.51
C SER A 657 -18.72 -7.86 42.34
N PRO A 658 -17.61 -8.46 41.86
CA PRO A 658 -17.68 -9.51 40.85
C PRO A 658 -18.36 -10.74 41.45
N LYS A 659 -19.20 -11.39 40.65
CA LYS A 659 -19.97 -12.58 41.04
C LYS A 659 -19.47 -13.84 40.33
N TYR A 660 -18.87 -13.70 39.16
CA TYR A 660 -18.42 -14.79 38.32
C TYR A 660 -16.98 -14.55 37.89
N PHE A 661 -16.20 -15.63 37.83
CA PHE A 661 -14.78 -15.59 37.52
C PHE A 661 -14.49 -16.56 36.38
N TYR A 662 -13.94 -16.06 35.28
CA TYR A 662 -13.62 -16.87 34.11
C TYR A 662 -12.15 -16.69 33.74
N GLU A 663 -11.44 -17.78 33.45
CA GLU A 663 -10.15 -17.76 32.75
C GLU A 663 -10.41 -18.16 31.29
N VAL A 664 -10.01 -17.30 30.36
CA VAL A 664 -10.07 -17.55 28.92
C VAL A 664 -8.64 -17.69 28.41
N GLU A 665 -8.34 -18.85 27.81
CA GLU A 665 -7.10 -19.10 27.10
C GLU A 665 -7.32 -18.89 25.61
N PHE A 666 -6.58 -17.94 25.04
CA PHE A 666 -6.48 -17.71 23.61
C PHE A 666 -5.29 -18.48 23.05
N ASN A 667 -5.42 -19.00 21.83
CA ASN A 667 -4.33 -19.51 21.02
C ASN A 667 -4.22 -18.73 19.72
N LYS A 668 -3.06 -18.80 19.09
CA LYS A 668 -2.82 -18.18 17.79
C LYS A 668 -2.19 -19.21 16.84
N PRO A 669 -3.01 -20.05 16.19
CA PRO A 669 -2.53 -21.03 15.21
C PRO A 669 -1.81 -20.38 14.03
N GLY A 670 -2.17 -19.13 13.69
CA GLY A 670 -1.48 -18.34 12.69
C GLY A 670 -0.10 -17.84 13.15
N GLY A 671 0.77 -17.53 12.19
CA GLY A 671 2.11 -17.01 12.49
C GLY A 671 2.12 -15.52 12.90
N MET A 672 1.07 -14.78 12.53
CA MET A 672 1.05 -13.32 12.61
C MET A 672 0.54 -12.77 13.94
N ILE A 673 1.37 -11.99 14.63
CA ILE A 673 0.99 -11.30 15.88
C ILE A 673 -0.08 -10.25 15.59
N MET A 674 -1.16 -10.24 16.39
CA MET A 674 -2.20 -9.21 16.36
C MET A 674 -2.75 -8.92 17.77
N PRO A 675 -3.31 -7.71 18.03
CA PRO A 675 -4.16 -7.46 19.19
C PRO A 675 -5.36 -8.42 19.24
N ILE A 676 -5.83 -8.75 20.45
CA ILE A 676 -7.03 -9.57 20.63
C ILE A 676 -8.22 -8.65 20.93
N LEU A 677 -9.19 -8.62 20.02
CA LEU A 677 -10.46 -7.91 20.19
C LEU A 677 -11.50 -8.90 20.68
N VAL A 678 -12.15 -8.64 21.81
CA VAL A 678 -13.08 -9.59 22.44
C VAL A 678 -14.39 -8.89 22.77
N GLU A 679 -15.51 -9.45 22.30
CA GLU A 679 -16.84 -9.09 22.77
C GLU A 679 -17.36 -10.20 23.70
N ILE A 680 -17.79 -9.82 24.89
CA ILE A 680 -18.45 -10.70 25.86
C ILE A 680 -19.93 -10.34 25.85
N THR A 681 -20.79 -11.32 25.60
CA THR A 681 -22.24 -11.19 25.79
C THR A 681 -22.62 -11.90 27.08
N TYR A 682 -23.34 -11.19 27.96
CA TYR A 682 -23.83 -11.74 29.22
C TYR A 682 -25.22 -12.37 29.06
N GLU A 683 -25.65 -13.16 30.04
CA GLU A 683 -26.97 -13.83 30.01
C GLU A 683 -28.16 -12.86 29.92
N ASP A 684 -28.01 -11.64 30.42
CA ASP A 684 -29.03 -10.57 30.31
C ASP A 684 -29.03 -9.85 28.95
N GLY A 685 -28.16 -10.27 28.01
CA GLY A 685 -28.02 -9.68 26.68
C GLY A 685 -27.13 -8.45 26.60
N THR A 686 -26.63 -7.93 27.73
CA THR A 686 -25.67 -6.82 27.71
C THR A 686 -24.29 -7.28 27.21
N LYS A 687 -23.49 -6.34 26.70
CA LYS A 687 -22.21 -6.63 26.06
C LYS A 687 -21.08 -5.75 26.58
N ASP A 688 -19.91 -6.35 26.78
CA ASP A 688 -18.66 -5.64 27.03
C ASP A 688 -17.64 -5.93 25.92
N ASN A 689 -16.86 -4.91 25.57
CA ASN A 689 -15.80 -5.04 24.57
C ASN A 689 -14.43 -4.82 25.23
N TYR A 690 -13.49 -5.72 24.96
CA TYR A 690 -12.11 -5.67 25.44
C TYR A 690 -11.16 -5.64 24.26
N LYS A 691 -10.12 -4.81 24.37
CA LYS A 691 -9.01 -4.75 23.42
C LYS A 691 -7.71 -5.03 24.16
N TYR A 692 -7.10 -6.17 23.86
CA TYR A 692 -5.79 -6.52 24.41
C TYR A 692 -4.70 -6.19 23.39
N PRO A 693 -3.65 -5.46 23.79
CA PRO A 693 -2.60 -5.09 22.87
C PRO A 693 -1.79 -6.32 22.45
N ALA A 694 -1.11 -6.24 21.30
CA ALA A 694 -0.29 -7.31 20.76
C ALA A 694 0.76 -7.83 21.78
N GLN A 695 1.23 -6.98 22.69
CA GLN A 695 2.18 -7.32 23.75
C GLN A 695 1.69 -8.39 24.72
N ILE A 696 0.41 -8.82 24.65
CA ILE A 696 -0.07 -10.03 25.34
C ILE A 696 0.73 -11.28 24.93
N TRP A 697 1.27 -11.32 23.70
CA TRP A 697 2.04 -12.42 23.12
C TRP A 697 3.57 -12.34 23.40
N ARG A 698 4.07 -11.27 24.04
CA ARG A 698 5.52 -10.97 24.08
C ARG A 698 6.40 -11.99 24.82
N LYS A 699 5.83 -12.71 25.78
CA LYS A 699 6.52 -13.75 26.57
C LYS A 699 6.20 -15.18 26.11
N ASN A 700 5.14 -15.33 25.32
CA ASN A 700 4.68 -16.57 24.72
C ASN A 700 3.94 -16.21 23.44
N ASN A 701 4.54 -16.50 22.28
CA ASN A 701 3.96 -16.15 21.00
C ASN A 701 2.79 -17.07 20.59
N ASP A 702 2.46 -18.12 21.36
CA ASP A 702 1.46 -19.14 20.93
C ASP A 702 0.13 -19.06 21.70
N THR A 703 0.19 -18.82 23.02
CA THR A 703 -1.00 -18.76 23.88
C THR A 703 -0.96 -17.62 24.88
N ALA A 704 -2.13 -17.10 25.21
CA ALA A 704 -2.32 -16.05 26.19
C ALA A 704 -3.56 -16.29 27.04
N LYS A 705 -3.53 -15.90 28.31
CA LYS A 705 -4.66 -16.05 29.24
C LYS A 705 -5.17 -14.71 29.74
N LYS A 706 -6.49 -14.59 29.89
CA LYS A 706 -7.16 -13.45 30.53
C LYS A 706 -8.20 -13.92 31.54
N VAL A 707 -8.28 -13.19 32.65
CA VAL A 707 -9.25 -13.45 33.71
C VAL A 707 -10.30 -12.36 33.70
N TYR A 708 -11.57 -12.76 33.70
CA TYR A 708 -12.74 -11.89 33.78
C TYR A 708 -13.43 -12.11 35.12
N ALA A 709 -13.36 -11.10 35.99
CA ALA A 709 -14.12 -11.04 37.24
C ALA A 709 -15.30 -10.08 37.03
N VAL A 710 -16.49 -10.63 36.81
CA VAL A 710 -17.66 -9.91 36.29
C VAL A 710 -18.89 -10.11 37.19
N SER A 711 -19.80 -9.15 37.23
CA SER A 711 -21.02 -9.22 38.06
C SER A 711 -22.13 -10.06 37.44
N LYS A 712 -22.01 -10.41 36.15
CA LYS A 712 -23.00 -11.15 35.36
C LYS A 712 -22.37 -12.41 34.77
N ALA A 713 -23.15 -13.48 34.63
CA ALA A 713 -22.69 -14.70 33.98
C ALA A 713 -22.44 -14.45 32.49
N ILE A 714 -21.31 -14.96 31.98
CA ILE A 714 -20.97 -14.87 30.56
C ILE A 714 -21.80 -15.93 29.81
N LYS A 715 -22.53 -15.47 28.79
CA LYS A 715 -23.28 -16.33 27.86
C LYS A 715 -22.44 -16.73 26.67
N SER A 716 -21.71 -15.78 26.08
CA SER A 716 -20.79 -16.06 24.97
C SER A 716 -19.62 -15.09 24.91
N ILE A 717 -18.55 -15.55 24.26
CA ILE A 717 -17.34 -14.78 23.96
C ILE A 717 -17.09 -14.88 22.46
N GLN A 718 -16.82 -13.75 21.82
CA GLN A 718 -16.48 -13.68 20.40
C GLN A 718 -15.21 -12.87 20.18
N ILE A 719 -14.26 -13.43 19.43
CA ILE A 719 -13.06 -12.74 18.96
C ILE A 719 -13.39 -11.99 17.68
N ASP A 720 -12.97 -10.72 17.64
CA ASP A 720 -13.05 -9.81 16.49
C ASP A 720 -14.38 -9.87 15.72
N PRO A 721 -15.54 -9.61 16.37
CA PRO A 721 -16.85 -9.67 15.71
C PRO A 721 -17.00 -8.69 14.54
N LYS A 722 -16.10 -7.71 14.44
CA LYS A 722 -16.09 -6.67 13.39
C LYS A 722 -15.10 -6.97 12.26
N LEU A 723 -14.36 -8.09 12.32
CA LEU A 723 -13.40 -8.53 11.31
C LEU A 723 -12.34 -7.47 10.98
N LEU A 724 -11.75 -6.87 12.02
CA LEU A 724 -10.76 -5.81 11.96
C LEU A 724 -9.31 -6.31 11.90
N THR A 725 -9.04 -7.61 12.13
CA THR A 725 -7.66 -8.14 12.16
C THR A 725 -7.29 -9.07 11.01
N ALA A 726 -8.18 -9.25 10.01
CA ALA A 726 -7.97 -10.16 8.87
C ALA A 726 -7.75 -11.62 9.28
N ASP A 727 -8.46 -12.08 10.32
CA ASP A 727 -8.45 -13.48 10.74
C ASP A 727 -8.99 -14.39 9.63
N ILE A 728 -8.20 -15.40 9.24
CA ILE A 728 -8.56 -16.31 8.15
C ILE A 728 -9.48 -17.46 8.59
N ASP A 729 -9.57 -17.76 9.88
CA ASP A 729 -10.39 -18.84 10.43
C ASP A 729 -11.28 -18.36 11.58
N VAL A 730 -12.42 -17.77 11.22
CA VAL A 730 -13.41 -17.31 12.20
C VAL A 730 -14.18 -18.45 12.88
N THR A 731 -13.95 -19.73 12.53
CA THR A 731 -14.67 -20.87 13.13
C THR A 731 -14.24 -21.11 14.58
N ASN A 732 -13.04 -20.68 14.95
CA ASN A 732 -12.45 -20.87 16.27
C ASN A 732 -12.59 -19.62 17.18
N ASN A 733 -13.29 -18.58 16.70
CA ASN A 733 -13.43 -17.28 17.37
C ASN A 733 -14.53 -17.23 18.44
N SER A 734 -15.28 -18.31 18.66
CA SER A 734 -16.48 -18.28 19.52
C SER A 734 -16.46 -19.31 20.65
N TRP A 735 -16.96 -18.89 21.80
CA TRP A 735 -17.30 -19.77 22.93
C TRP A 735 -18.74 -19.48 23.41
N PRO A 736 -19.60 -20.51 23.57
CA PRO A 736 -19.42 -21.87 23.08
C PRO A 736 -19.20 -21.90 21.57
N LYS A 737 -18.53 -22.94 21.05
CA LYS A 737 -18.29 -23.07 19.61
C LYS A 737 -19.62 -23.08 18.87
N VAL A 738 -19.80 -22.15 17.94
CA VAL A 738 -20.97 -22.10 17.07
C VAL A 738 -20.71 -23.01 15.87
N GLU A 739 -21.61 -23.97 15.60
CA GLU A 739 -21.59 -24.71 14.34
C GLU A 739 -21.88 -23.75 13.19
N GLN A 740 -20.91 -23.55 12.28
CA GLN A 740 -21.18 -22.83 11.05
C GLN A 740 -21.98 -23.75 10.12
N LYS A 741 -23.19 -23.33 9.76
CA LYS A 741 -23.91 -23.95 8.64
C LYS A 741 -23.06 -23.81 7.39
N SER A 742 -22.82 -24.91 6.71
CA SER A 742 -22.09 -24.92 5.43
C SER A 742 -22.81 -24.01 4.43
N LYS A 743 -22.09 -23.45 3.44
CA LYS A 743 -22.73 -22.81 2.27
C LYS A 743 -23.59 -23.79 1.45
N PHE A 744 -23.56 -25.07 1.79
CA PHE A 744 -24.35 -26.16 1.21
C PHE A 744 -25.48 -26.68 2.12
N ASP A 745 -25.65 -26.12 3.32
CA ASP A 745 -26.79 -26.34 4.22
C ASP A 745 -27.79 -25.18 4.12
#